data_AF-A0A3E4UV08-F1
#
_entry.id   AF-A0A3E4UV08-F1
#
_cell.length_a   1.000
_cell.length_b   1.000
_cell.length_c   1.000
_cell.angle_alpha   90.00
_cell.angle_beta   90.00
_cell.angle_gamma   90.00
#
_symmetry.space_group_name_H-M   'P 1'
#
loop_
_entity.id
_entity.type
_entity.pdbx_description
1 polymer ?
#
loop_
_entity_poly.entity_id
_entity_poly.type
_entity_poly.pdbx_seq_one_letter_code
_entity_poly.pdbx_strand_id
1 'polypeptide(L)'
;MNSTDKLFLLDAYALIYRAYYAFIKNPRINSKGFNTSAILGFVNTLEEVLKKENPTHIGVAFDPSGPTFRHEAYEQYKAQREETPEAIRLSVPIIKDIIRAYRIPILEVPGYEADDVIGTLATEAGRQGIVTYMMTPDKDYGQLVSENVFMYRPKHSGGFEVMGIEEIKAKFDIQSTEQVIDMLGLMGDSSDNIPGCPGVGEKTAQKLVAEFGSIENLLAHTDRLKGALKTKVEANREMIAFSKFLATIKVDVPIKLDMNTLVREEPNEEELRKIFEELEFRTLIDRVLKKTVSPLPSSSSSASPDPYAGTLFAQPTDDTTSGNNAPVQGDLFANFADNGTGDAKNSILTRLEMLDVDYQLIDTEEKRKKIIQKLLTKEILSIDTETTGTEPMEAELVGMSFSDAENRAYYVPVPANRDEALKIVNEFRPLYENENSMKVGQNIKYDMIVLQNYGVQVKGKLFDTMLAHYVLQPELRHNMDYLAEIYLHYQTIHIDELIGAKGKNQKNMRDLPPEDVYRYACEDADVTLKLKNVLEKELKEHAAEHLFYEIEMPLVPVLVNIESNGVRIDTEALKQSSEHFTLRLQEIEKEIYALAGGETFNIGSPKQVGEVLFDRLKIVEKAKKTKTGQYVTSEEVLESLRNKHAIIGKILEYRGLKKLLSTYIDALPQLINPRTGRIHTSFNQAVTATGRLSSSNPNLQNIPIRDEDGKEIRKAFIPDDGCEFFSADYSQIELRIMAHLSQDKNMIDAFLSGYDIHAATAAKIYKVDINDVTADMRRKAKTANFGIIYGISVFGLAERMNVPRQEAKELIDGYFETYPQVKEYMDRSIQVARENGYVETIFHRKRFLPDINSRNAVVRGYAERNAINAPIQGSAADIIKVAMSLIYQRLQSNNLKAKMILQVHDELNFSVPEAEKEIIQKIVIEEMERAYRMLVPLKADFGWGKNWLEAH
;
A
#
# COMPACT_ATOMS: atom_id res chain seq x y z
N MET A 1 7.02 17.90 -48.48
CA MET A 1 6.41 18.00 -47.14
C MET A 1 4.92 17.79 -47.34
N ASN A 2 4.41 16.68 -46.84
CA ASN A 2 3.03 16.24 -47.07
C ASN A 2 2.14 16.82 -45.95
N SER A 3 0.86 17.03 -46.25
CA SER A 3 -0.20 17.49 -45.32
C SER A 3 -0.51 16.53 -44.14
N THR A 4 0.44 15.66 -43.77
CA THR A 4 0.31 14.57 -42.78
C THR A 4 1.42 14.54 -41.74
N ASP A 5 2.38 15.47 -41.79
CA ASP A 5 3.52 15.50 -40.86
C ASP A 5 3.06 16.00 -39.48
N LYS A 6 3.20 15.13 -38.47
CA LYS A 6 2.84 15.35 -37.06
C LYS A 6 4.11 15.29 -36.20
N LEU A 7 4.46 16.41 -35.56
CA LEU A 7 5.63 16.57 -34.71
C LEU A 7 5.25 16.55 -33.22
N PHE A 8 5.93 15.74 -32.41
CA PHE A 8 5.82 15.74 -30.95
C PHE A 8 7.13 16.19 -30.30
N LEU A 9 7.05 17.17 -29.40
CA LEU A 9 8.19 17.66 -28.62
C LEU A 9 7.90 17.44 -27.13
N LEU A 10 8.68 16.59 -26.47
CA LEU A 10 8.44 16.15 -25.10
C LEU A 10 9.35 16.88 -24.12
N ASP A 11 8.77 17.44 -23.05
CA ASP A 11 9.50 17.96 -21.91
C ASP A 11 9.87 16.82 -20.96
N ALA A 12 11.14 16.40 -20.95
CA ALA A 12 11.56 15.23 -20.21
C ALA A 12 11.37 15.39 -18.70
N TYR A 13 11.82 16.50 -18.11
CA TYR A 13 11.76 16.68 -16.67
C TYR A 13 10.32 16.74 -16.18
N ALA A 14 9.42 17.42 -16.90
CA ALA A 14 8.02 17.47 -16.51
C ALA A 14 7.38 16.06 -16.46
N LEU A 15 7.75 15.17 -17.39
CA LEU A 15 7.27 13.78 -17.41
C LEU A 15 7.93 12.92 -16.32
N ILE A 16 9.23 13.09 -16.07
CA ILE A 16 9.99 12.34 -15.06
C ILE A 16 9.51 12.65 -13.64
N TYR A 17 9.35 13.93 -13.30
CA TYR A 17 8.85 14.35 -11.98
C TYR A 17 7.43 13.84 -11.76
N ARG A 18 6.57 13.93 -12.78
CA ARG A 18 5.21 13.38 -12.72
C ARG A 18 5.23 11.86 -12.45
N ALA A 19 6.06 11.11 -13.17
CA ALA A 19 6.20 9.67 -13.00
C ALA A 19 6.66 9.32 -11.57
N TYR A 20 7.68 10.00 -11.07
CA TYR A 20 8.21 9.77 -9.72
C TYR A 20 7.16 9.99 -8.62
N TYR A 21 6.49 11.15 -8.62
CA TYR A 21 5.48 11.46 -7.60
C TYR A 21 4.21 10.60 -7.71
N ALA A 22 3.92 10.04 -8.89
CA ALA A 22 2.82 9.10 -9.04
C ALA A 22 3.05 7.79 -8.26
N PHE A 23 4.30 7.37 -8.09
CA PHE A 23 4.67 6.14 -7.37
C PHE A 23 5.22 6.38 -5.96
N ILE A 24 5.19 7.61 -5.44
CA ILE A 24 5.86 7.95 -4.16
C ILE A 24 5.34 7.18 -2.94
N LYS A 25 4.06 6.76 -2.95
CA LYS A 25 3.47 5.97 -1.87
C LYS A 25 3.82 4.48 -1.94
N ASN A 26 4.07 3.98 -3.15
CA ASN A 26 4.36 2.59 -3.47
C ASN A 26 5.51 2.55 -4.49
N PRO A 27 6.75 2.89 -4.08
CA PRO A 27 7.88 2.96 -4.99
C PRO A 27 8.15 1.58 -5.61
N ARG A 28 8.57 1.56 -6.87
CA ARG A 28 9.00 0.35 -7.57
C ARG A 28 10.49 0.25 -7.38
N ILE A 29 10.90 -0.78 -6.65
CA ILE A 29 12.31 -1.05 -6.33
C ILE A 29 12.63 -2.41 -6.95
N ASN A 30 13.71 -2.48 -7.73
CA ASN A 30 14.17 -3.74 -8.31
C ASN A 30 14.92 -4.60 -7.27
N SER A 31 15.32 -5.82 -7.63
CA SER A 31 16.04 -6.73 -6.72
C SER A 31 17.35 -6.16 -6.17
N LYS A 32 17.97 -5.20 -6.87
CA LYS A 32 19.21 -4.51 -6.45
C LYS A 32 18.96 -3.34 -5.49
N GLY A 33 17.71 -3.09 -5.05
CA GLY A 33 17.38 -1.96 -4.20
C GLY A 33 17.29 -0.60 -4.93
N PHE A 34 17.30 -0.59 -6.27
CA PHE A 34 17.25 0.62 -7.08
C PHE A 34 15.81 1.04 -7.39
N ASN A 35 15.46 2.31 -7.14
CA ASN A 35 14.13 2.85 -7.41
C ASN A 35 13.94 3.12 -8.91
N THR A 36 13.12 2.30 -9.56
CA THR A 36 12.84 2.34 -11.00
C THR A 36 11.56 3.10 -11.36
N SER A 37 10.85 3.68 -10.39
CA SER A 37 9.54 4.33 -10.58
C SER A 37 9.54 5.43 -11.65
N ALA A 38 10.54 6.32 -11.61
CA ALA A 38 10.63 7.44 -12.53
C ALA A 38 10.84 6.95 -13.98
N ILE A 39 11.69 5.94 -14.15
CA ILE A 39 11.98 5.30 -15.44
C ILE A 39 10.74 4.60 -15.99
N LEU A 40 10.09 3.77 -15.16
CA LEU A 40 8.90 3.02 -15.55
C LEU A 40 7.77 3.94 -16.01
N GLY A 41 7.48 5.00 -15.25
CA GLY A 41 6.42 5.95 -15.59
C GLY A 41 6.74 6.78 -16.84
N PHE A 42 8.02 7.16 -17.04
CA PHE A 42 8.45 7.85 -18.26
C PHE A 42 8.28 6.95 -19.49
N VAL A 43 8.78 5.71 -19.45
CA VAL A 43 8.68 4.76 -20.57
C VAL A 43 7.23 4.45 -20.91
N ASN A 44 6.37 4.25 -19.91
CA ASN A 44 4.94 4.04 -20.14
C ASN A 44 4.29 5.22 -20.86
N THR A 45 4.64 6.45 -20.47
CA THR A 45 4.10 7.66 -21.08
C THR A 45 4.59 7.82 -22.52
N LEU A 46 5.87 7.57 -22.77
CA LEU A 46 6.47 7.59 -24.10
C LEU A 46 5.79 6.55 -25.02
N GLU A 47 5.65 5.31 -24.55
CA GLU A 47 4.99 4.23 -25.29
C GLU A 47 3.52 4.53 -25.61
N GLU A 48 2.79 5.15 -24.67
CA GLU A 48 1.41 5.54 -24.88
C GLU A 48 1.29 6.55 -26.03
N VAL A 49 2.19 7.53 -26.10
CA VAL A 49 2.25 8.52 -27.19
C VAL A 49 2.63 7.86 -28.51
N LEU A 50 3.67 7.04 -28.52
CA LEU A 50 4.12 6.34 -29.73
C LEU A 50 3.04 5.43 -30.33
N LYS A 51 2.22 4.78 -29.49
CA LYS A 51 1.15 3.87 -29.92
C LYS A 51 -0.15 4.59 -30.28
N LYS A 52 -0.61 5.54 -29.45
CA LYS A 52 -1.91 6.20 -29.65
C LYS A 52 -1.84 7.31 -30.71
N GLU A 53 -0.80 8.14 -30.63
CA GLU A 53 -0.70 9.35 -31.45
C GLU A 53 0.09 9.13 -32.74
N ASN A 54 0.86 8.03 -32.79
CA ASN A 54 1.68 7.59 -33.91
C ASN A 54 2.41 8.75 -34.63
N PRO A 55 3.27 9.51 -33.93
CA PRO A 55 3.91 10.69 -34.49
C PRO A 55 4.87 10.31 -35.63
N THR A 56 4.86 11.11 -36.69
CA THR A 56 5.85 11.00 -37.79
C THR A 56 7.21 11.52 -37.36
N HIS A 57 7.23 12.53 -36.49
CA HIS A 57 8.43 13.17 -35.99
C HIS A 57 8.35 13.35 -34.48
N ILE A 58 9.44 13.12 -33.76
CA ILE A 58 9.48 13.21 -32.30
C ILE A 58 10.85 13.68 -31.81
N GLY A 59 10.86 14.49 -30.76
CA GLY A 59 12.06 14.89 -30.04
C GLY A 59 11.80 15.03 -28.54
N VAL A 60 12.82 14.79 -27.71
CA VAL A 60 12.72 14.90 -26.25
C VAL A 60 13.73 15.92 -25.75
N ALA A 61 13.26 17.01 -25.13
CA ALA A 61 14.10 18.06 -24.60
C ALA A 61 14.41 17.85 -23.11
N PHE A 62 15.65 18.16 -22.71
CA PHE A 62 16.09 18.15 -21.33
C PHE A 62 16.71 19.51 -20.96
N ASP A 63 16.64 19.84 -19.68
CA ASP A 63 17.39 20.98 -19.15
C ASP A 63 18.89 20.65 -19.12
N PRO A 64 19.76 21.52 -19.65
CA PRO A 64 21.21 21.34 -19.61
C PRO A 64 21.74 21.53 -18.19
N SER A 65 22.94 21.01 -17.92
CA SER A 65 23.64 21.27 -16.66
C SER A 65 24.24 22.68 -16.67
N GLY A 66 23.90 23.51 -15.67
CA GLY A 66 24.48 24.85 -15.47
C GLY A 66 23.42 25.95 -15.32
N PRO A 67 23.83 27.19 -14.99
CA PRO A 67 22.90 28.32 -14.94
C PRO A 67 22.37 28.65 -16.33
N THR A 68 21.10 29.04 -16.40
CA THR A 68 20.44 29.52 -17.63
C THR A 68 20.45 31.04 -17.63
N PHE A 69 20.10 31.67 -18.76
CA PHE A 69 20.01 33.13 -18.84
C PHE A 69 19.04 33.74 -17.80
N ARG A 70 18.04 32.98 -17.31
CA ARG A 70 17.14 33.40 -16.22
C ARG A 70 17.85 33.41 -14.86
N HIS A 71 18.72 32.43 -14.61
CA HIS A 71 19.54 32.39 -13.39
C HIS A 71 20.61 33.49 -13.38
N GLU A 72 21.15 33.84 -14.55
CA GLU A 72 22.07 34.99 -14.69
C GLU A 72 21.35 36.33 -14.48
N ALA A 73 20.12 36.45 -14.96
CA ALA A 73 19.32 37.67 -14.80
C ALA A 73 18.73 37.82 -13.39
N TYR A 74 18.35 36.73 -12.73
CA TYR A 74 17.74 36.71 -11.41
C TYR A 74 18.26 35.55 -10.56
N GLU A 75 19.16 35.84 -9.62
CA GLU A 75 19.78 34.84 -8.74
C GLU A 75 18.75 34.03 -7.92
N GLN A 76 17.61 34.63 -7.56
CA GLN A 76 16.58 33.93 -6.80
C GLN A 76 15.63 33.09 -7.68
N TYR A 77 15.79 33.07 -9.01
CA TYR A 77 14.97 32.25 -9.91
C TYR A 77 15.13 30.77 -9.55
N LYS A 78 14.01 30.06 -9.35
CA LYS A 78 13.96 28.65 -8.87
C LYS A 78 14.71 28.36 -7.55
N ALA A 79 15.18 29.38 -6.81
CA ALA A 79 15.99 29.20 -5.60
C ALA A 79 15.22 28.55 -4.42
N GLN A 80 13.88 28.63 -4.43
CA GLN A 80 13.03 27.97 -3.43
C GLN A 80 12.57 26.57 -3.86
N ARG A 81 12.94 26.12 -5.07
CA ARG A 81 12.57 24.80 -5.59
C ARG A 81 13.36 23.74 -4.82
N GLU A 82 12.66 22.69 -4.36
CA GLU A 82 13.33 21.56 -3.73
C GLU A 82 14.33 20.94 -4.73
N GLU A 83 15.53 20.58 -4.24
CA GLU A 83 16.51 19.90 -5.07
C GLU A 83 15.93 18.62 -5.67
N THR A 84 16.33 18.30 -6.91
CA THR A 84 15.92 17.09 -7.61
C THR A 84 16.14 15.85 -6.73
N PRO A 85 15.09 15.06 -6.45
CA PRO A 85 15.22 13.81 -5.69
C PRO A 85 16.32 12.91 -6.24
N GLU A 86 17.08 12.26 -5.36
CA GLU A 86 18.21 11.41 -5.76
C GLU A 86 17.78 10.27 -6.71
N ALA A 87 16.61 9.68 -6.46
CA ALA A 87 16.03 8.68 -7.36
C ALA A 87 15.84 9.20 -8.79
N ILE A 88 15.42 10.46 -8.97
CA ILE A 88 15.32 11.10 -10.29
C ILE A 88 16.71 11.34 -10.88
N ARG A 89 17.64 11.86 -10.08
CA ARG A 89 19.02 12.13 -10.52
C ARG A 89 19.72 10.87 -11.05
N LEU A 90 19.53 9.73 -10.38
CA LEU A 90 20.07 8.43 -10.82
C LEU A 90 19.28 7.84 -12.01
N SER A 91 18.00 8.18 -12.15
CA SER A 91 17.15 7.71 -13.26
C SER A 91 17.42 8.43 -14.59
N VAL A 92 17.77 9.73 -14.56
CA VAL A 92 17.93 10.55 -15.78
C VAL A 92 18.94 9.97 -16.78
N PRO A 93 20.16 9.53 -16.39
CA PRO A 93 21.09 8.89 -17.32
C PRO A 93 20.49 7.67 -18.03
N ILE A 94 19.82 6.79 -17.27
CA ILE A 94 19.20 5.58 -17.79
C ILE A 94 18.05 5.92 -18.75
N ILE A 95 17.27 6.96 -18.43
CA ILE A 95 16.20 7.46 -19.31
C ILE A 95 16.78 7.98 -20.63
N LYS A 96 17.91 8.70 -20.60
CA LYS A 96 18.61 9.12 -21.83
C LYS A 96 19.08 7.92 -22.65
N ASP A 97 19.59 6.86 -22.01
CA ASP A 97 19.98 5.63 -22.71
C ASP A 97 18.79 4.94 -23.36
N ILE A 98 17.64 4.89 -22.67
CA ILE A 98 16.39 4.36 -23.24
C ILE A 98 15.96 5.20 -24.44
N ILE A 99 15.95 6.53 -24.36
CA ILE A 99 15.57 7.42 -25.47
C ILE A 99 16.49 7.20 -26.69
N ARG A 100 17.80 7.06 -26.48
CA ARG A 100 18.75 6.70 -27.54
C ARG A 100 18.45 5.33 -28.13
N ALA A 101 18.09 4.35 -27.31
CA ALA A 101 17.71 3.02 -27.78
C ALA A 101 16.38 3.05 -28.57
N TYR A 102 15.45 3.96 -28.26
CA TYR A 102 14.30 4.28 -29.11
C TYR A 102 14.65 5.07 -30.39
N ARG A 103 15.91 5.47 -30.56
CA ARG A 103 16.41 6.32 -31.64
C ARG A 103 15.69 7.67 -31.74
N ILE A 104 15.28 8.21 -30.60
CA ILE A 104 14.64 9.52 -30.54
C ILE A 104 15.71 10.58 -30.24
N PRO A 105 15.76 11.70 -30.99
CA PRO A 105 16.69 12.79 -30.73
C PRO A 105 16.47 13.41 -29.34
N ILE A 106 17.58 13.58 -28.62
CA ILE A 106 17.64 14.33 -27.37
C ILE A 106 18.02 15.78 -27.70
N LEU A 107 17.20 16.73 -27.29
CA LEU A 107 17.30 18.15 -27.62
C LEU A 107 17.79 18.92 -26.38
N GLU A 108 19.05 19.36 -26.39
CA GLU A 108 19.69 20.07 -25.27
C GLU A 108 20.55 21.22 -25.82
N VAL A 109 20.35 22.44 -25.32
CA VAL A 109 21.16 23.61 -25.71
C VAL A 109 21.67 24.30 -24.43
N PRO A 110 22.99 24.34 -24.18
CA PRO A 110 23.55 24.98 -22.99
C PRO A 110 23.07 26.43 -22.82
N GLY A 111 22.69 26.80 -21.58
CA GLY A 111 22.24 28.15 -21.23
C GLY A 111 20.74 28.41 -21.45
N TYR A 112 20.00 27.46 -22.03
CA TYR A 112 18.57 27.55 -22.29
C TYR A 112 17.83 26.36 -21.67
N GLU A 113 16.61 26.57 -21.20
CA GLU A 113 15.80 25.52 -20.59
C GLU A 113 15.06 24.70 -21.67
N ALA A 114 14.53 23.53 -21.30
CA ALA A 114 13.83 22.64 -22.23
C ALA A 114 12.61 23.32 -22.89
N ASP A 115 11.95 24.22 -22.16
CA ASP A 115 10.83 25.03 -22.64
C ASP A 115 11.22 26.00 -23.75
N ASP A 116 12.37 26.66 -23.66
CA ASP A 116 12.91 27.56 -24.68
C ASP A 116 13.31 26.78 -25.95
N VAL A 117 13.90 25.60 -25.79
CA VAL A 117 14.26 24.72 -26.90
C VAL A 117 13.00 24.24 -27.63
N ILE A 118 12.01 23.74 -26.87
CA ILE A 118 10.73 23.30 -27.44
C ILE A 118 9.99 24.48 -28.06
N GLY A 119 9.97 25.63 -27.42
CA GLY A 119 9.28 26.82 -27.90
C GLY A 119 9.83 27.35 -29.21
N THR A 120 11.16 27.34 -29.37
CA THR A 120 11.83 27.70 -30.63
C THR A 120 11.44 26.76 -31.76
N LEU A 121 11.56 25.44 -31.54
CA LEU A 121 11.26 24.43 -32.57
C LEU A 121 9.76 24.38 -32.91
N ALA A 122 8.88 24.47 -31.91
CA ALA A 122 7.44 24.45 -32.10
C ALA A 122 6.95 25.67 -32.87
N THR A 123 7.49 26.86 -32.56
CA THR A 123 7.15 28.09 -33.27
C THR A 123 7.63 28.06 -34.71
N GLU A 124 8.85 27.57 -34.97
CA GLU A 124 9.39 27.41 -36.32
C GLU A 124 8.56 26.41 -37.13
N ALA A 125 8.20 25.25 -36.54
CA ALA A 125 7.38 24.22 -37.18
C ALA A 125 5.96 24.73 -37.48
N GLY A 126 5.35 25.44 -36.53
CA GLY A 126 4.02 26.04 -36.70
C GLY A 126 3.97 27.06 -37.84
N ARG A 127 5.02 27.89 -37.99
CA ARG A 127 5.15 28.84 -39.13
C ARG A 127 5.28 28.13 -40.47
N GLN A 128 5.86 26.93 -40.50
CA GLN A 128 5.94 26.08 -41.69
C GLN A 128 4.66 25.29 -41.95
N GLY A 129 3.62 25.44 -41.12
CA GLY A 129 2.34 24.74 -41.25
C GLY A 129 2.36 23.29 -40.75
N ILE A 130 3.35 22.91 -39.93
CA ILE A 130 3.51 21.56 -39.40
C ILE A 130 2.72 21.44 -38.10
N VAL A 131 1.84 20.44 -38.02
CA VAL A 131 1.05 20.17 -36.81
C VAL A 131 1.98 19.69 -35.71
N THR A 132 2.14 20.51 -34.67
CA THR A 132 3.11 20.30 -33.59
C THR A 132 2.42 20.20 -32.24
N TYR A 133 2.78 19.17 -31.47
CA TYR A 133 2.28 18.92 -30.12
C TYR A 133 3.42 19.04 -29.11
N MET A 134 3.32 20.03 -28.22
CA MET A 134 4.24 20.22 -27.09
C MET A 134 3.71 19.46 -25.89
N MET A 135 4.42 18.40 -25.49
CA MET A 135 3.98 17.51 -24.43
C MET A 135 4.53 17.94 -23.07
N THR A 136 3.68 18.63 -22.31
CA THR A 136 4.02 19.11 -20.97
C THR A 136 2.74 19.45 -20.18
N PRO A 137 2.70 19.23 -18.86
CA PRO A 137 1.66 19.77 -17.98
C PRO A 137 1.82 21.27 -17.70
N ASP A 138 2.95 21.86 -18.07
CA ASP A 138 3.30 23.23 -17.76
C ASP A 138 2.44 24.23 -18.55
N LYS A 139 1.40 24.75 -17.88
CA LYS A 139 1.44 26.18 -17.61
C LYS A 139 1.80 27.12 -18.77
N ASP A 140 3.08 27.41 -18.79
CA ASP A 140 3.72 28.54 -19.45
C ASP A 140 3.76 28.34 -20.97
N TYR A 141 3.74 27.09 -21.44
CA TYR A 141 3.65 26.73 -22.85
C TYR A 141 2.34 27.19 -23.51
N GLY A 142 1.33 27.58 -22.71
CA GLY A 142 0.13 28.24 -23.22
C GLY A 142 0.43 29.48 -24.06
N GLN A 143 1.56 30.16 -23.83
CA GLN A 143 1.98 31.33 -24.60
C GLN A 143 2.38 31.00 -26.05
N LEU A 144 2.71 29.75 -26.35
CA LEU A 144 3.21 29.29 -27.65
C LEU A 144 2.11 28.67 -28.53
N VAL A 145 0.90 28.49 -27.99
CA VAL A 145 -0.21 27.86 -28.69
C VAL A 145 -0.68 28.75 -29.85
N SER A 146 -0.76 28.17 -31.04
CA SER A 146 -1.15 28.84 -32.29
C SER A 146 -1.93 27.86 -33.20
N GLU A 147 -2.25 28.26 -34.43
CA GLU A 147 -3.13 27.49 -35.33
C GLU A 147 -2.63 26.05 -35.60
N ASN A 148 -1.30 25.87 -35.66
CA ASN A 148 -0.65 24.56 -35.90
C ASN A 148 0.16 24.06 -34.68
N VAL A 149 0.13 24.76 -33.55
CA VAL A 149 0.92 24.40 -32.35
C VAL A 149 -0.01 24.21 -31.17
N PHE A 150 -0.04 22.99 -30.65
CA PHE A 150 -0.94 22.56 -29.58
C PHE A 150 -0.16 22.14 -28.35
N MET A 151 -0.73 22.36 -27.18
CA MET A 151 -0.19 21.79 -25.94
C MET A 151 -0.89 20.45 -25.66
N TYR A 152 -0.10 19.39 -25.49
CA TYR A 152 -0.56 18.02 -25.27
C TYR A 152 -0.24 17.59 -23.84
N ARG A 153 -1.21 17.68 -22.93
CA ARG A 153 -0.94 17.47 -21.50
C ARG A 153 -1.64 16.22 -20.98
N PRO A 154 -1.02 15.45 -20.06
CA PRO A 154 -1.69 14.27 -19.53
C PRO A 154 -2.70 14.65 -18.43
N LYS A 155 -3.94 14.15 -18.54
CA LYS A 155 -5.05 14.43 -17.61
C LYS A 155 -4.75 13.87 -16.22
N HIS A 156 -5.39 14.48 -15.21
CA HIS A 156 -5.35 13.98 -13.83
C HIS A 156 -6.25 12.74 -13.62
N SER A 157 -7.20 12.50 -14.52
CA SER A 157 -8.15 11.38 -14.52
C SER A 157 -7.74 10.19 -15.41
N GLY A 158 -6.51 10.21 -15.96
CA GLY A 158 -6.04 9.26 -16.97
C GLY A 158 -6.27 9.75 -18.43
N GLY A 159 -5.34 9.39 -19.33
CA GLY A 159 -5.31 9.83 -20.73
C GLY A 159 -4.70 11.22 -20.94
N PHE A 160 -4.82 11.75 -22.16
CA PHE A 160 -4.28 13.06 -22.55
C PHE A 160 -5.37 14.05 -22.98
N GLU A 161 -5.06 15.33 -22.90
CA GLU A 161 -5.87 16.43 -23.45
C GLU A 161 -5.02 17.31 -24.36
N VAL A 162 -5.63 17.73 -25.46
CA VAL A 162 -5.07 18.71 -26.40
C VAL A 162 -5.66 20.06 -26.06
N MET A 163 -4.79 21.06 -25.87
CA MET A 163 -5.17 22.45 -25.63
C MET A 163 -4.77 23.27 -26.86
N GLY A 164 -5.76 23.75 -27.61
CA GLY A 164 -5.61 24.70 -28.69
C GLY A 164 -5.92 26.13 -28.24
N ILE A 165 -6.08 27.03 -29.21
CA ILE A 165 -6.27 28.46 -28.97
C ILE A 165 -7.50 28.71 -28.07
N GLU A 166 -8.64 28.09 -28.38
CA GLU A 166 -9.90 28.33 -27.68
C GLU A 166 -9.87 27.76 -26.25
N GLU A 167 -9.24 26.60 -26.05
CA GLU A 167 -9.08 26.01 -24.72
C GLU A 167 -8.15 26.84 -23.82
N ILE A 168 -7.07 27.42 -24.37
CA ILE A 168 -6.17 28.31 -23.63
C ILE A 168 -6.86 29.63 -23.28
N LYS A 169 -7.59 30.24 -24.23
CA LYS A 169 -8.40 31.45 -23.99
C LYS A 169 -9.41 31.22 -22.87
N ALA A 170 -10.14 30.10 -22.91
CA ALA A 170 -11.12 29.76 -21.90
C ALA A 170 -10.49 29.48 -20.53
N LYS A 171 -9.32 28.82 -20.50
CA LYS A 171 -8.61 28.49 -19.25
C LYS A 171 -8.14 29.73 -18.51
N PHE A 172 -7.58 30.71 -19.23
CA PHE A 172 -7.01 31.91 -18.62
C PHE A 172 -7.92 33.14 -18.69
N ASP A 173 -9.09 33.05 -19.33
CA ASP A 173 -10.03 34.17 -19.57
C ASP A 173 -9.36 35.33 -20.32
N ILE A 174 -8.71 35.01 -21.44
CA ILE A 174 -7.91 35.93 -22.28
C ILE A 174 -8.38 35.94 -23.74
N GLN A 175 -7.99 36.96 -24.49
CA GLN A 175 -8.38 37.16 -25.89
C GLN A 175 -7.33 36.65 -26.90
N SER A 176 -6.07 36.54 -26.49
CA SER A 176 -4.96 35.99 -27.28
C SER A 176 -4.05 35.12 -26.40
N THR A 177 -3.43 34.08 -26.97
CA THR A 177 -2.51 33.19 -26.25
C THR A 177 -1.24 33.90 -25.78
N GLU A 178 -0.81 34.94 -26.50
CA GLU A 178 0.33 35.81 -26.12
C GLU A 178 0.12 36.49 -24.76
N GLN A 179 -1.15 36.72 -24.38
CA GLN A 179 -1.50 37.35 -23.09
C GLN A 179 -1.26 36.43 -21.89
N VAL A 180 -0.93 35.14 -22.09
CA VAL A 180 -0.47 34.26 -21.01
C VAL A 180 0.80 34.82 -20.36
N ILE A 181 1.68 35.46 -21.14
CA ILE A 181 2.90 36.10 -20.65
C ILE A 181 2.55 37.28 -19.73
N ASP A 182 1.59 38.11 -20.15
CA ASP A 182 1.12 39.26 -19.36
C ASP A 182 0.43 38.81 -18.07
N MET A 183 -0.32 37.72 -18.13
CA MET A 183 -0.94 37.09 -16.97
C MET A 183 0.11 36.64 -15.94
N LEU A 184 1.10 35.86 -16.38
CA LEU A 184 2.19 35.35 -15.53
C LEU A 184 3.06 36.48 -14.99
N GLY A 185 3.40 37.48 -15.82
CA GLY A 185 4.16 38.65 -15.39
C GLY A 185 3.46 39.51 -14.34
N LEU A 186 2.12 39.54 -14.32
CA LEU A 186 1.34 40.28 -13.33
C LEU A 186 1.10 39.49 -12.03
N MET A 187 0.77 38.21 -12.12
CA MET A 187 0.45 37.40 -10.93
C MET A 187 1.69 36.76 -10.28
N GLY A 188 2.80 36.69 -11.01
CA GLY A 188 4.00 35.97 -10.61
C GLY A 188 3.82 34.44 -10.68
N ASP A 189 4.89 33.74 -10.35
CA ASP A 189 4.89 32.28 -10.20
C ASP A 189 5.69 31.86 -8.98
N SER A 190 5.00 31.35 -7.96
CA SER A 190 5.64 30.86 -6.75
C SER A 190 6.50 29.61 -6.97
N SER A 191 6.24 28.81 -8.00
CA SER A 191 7.01 27.59 -8.30
C SER A 191 8.43 27.93 -8.76
N ASP A 192 8.55 28.95 -9.61
CA ASP A 192 9.83 29.39 -10.18
C ASP A 192 10.37 30.65 -9.49
N ASN A 193 9.72 31.07 -8.40
CA ASN A 193 10.02 32.28 -7.63
C ASN A 193 9.98 33.57 -8.47
N ILE A 194 9.07 33.64 -9.46
CA ILE A 194 8.81 34.84 -10.25
C ILE A 194 7.94 35.80 -9.40
N PRO A 195 8.39 37.03 -9.10
CA PRO A 195 7.80 37.86 -8.06
C PRO A 195 6.42 38.48 -8.42
N GLY A 196 6.18 38.82 -9.69
CA GLY A 196 4.92 39.43 -10.14
C GLY A 196 4.64 40.81 -9.54
N CYS A 197 3.38 41.26 -9.59
CA CYS A 197 2.92 42.48 -8.91
C CYS A 197 2.37 42.16 -7.51
N PRO A 198 2.88 42.77 -6.42
CA PRO A 198 2.47 42.43 -5.06
C PRO A 198 0.97 42.62 -4.79
N GLY A 199 0.28 41.53 -4.44
CA GLY A 199 -1.16 41.51 -4.18
C GLY A 199 -2.04 41.53 -5.43
N VAL A 200 -1.47 41.23 -6.60
CA VAL A 200 -2.21 40.86 -7.81
C VAL A 200 -2.14 39.35 -7.94
N GLY A 201 -3.28 38.67 -7.78
CA GLY A 201 -3.41 37.24 -8.09
C GLY A 201 -4.11 37.01 -9.43
N GLU A 202 -4.26 35.76 -9.84
CA GLU A 202 -4.85 35.32 -11.11
C GLU A 202 -6.10 36.13 -11.53
N LYS A 203 -7.14 36.21 -10.68
CA LYS A 203 -8.39 36.94 -10.99
C LYS A 203 -8.20 38.45 -11.19
N THR A 204 -7.19 39.04 -10.59
CA THR A 204 -6.90 40.47 -10.74
C THR A 204 -6.08 40.70 -12.00
N ALA A 205 -5.12 39.81 -12.28
CA ALA A 205 -4.39 39.80 -13.55
C ALA A 205 -5.35 39.65 -14.74
N GLN A 206 -6.32 38.73 -14.68
CA GLN A 206 -7.35 38.53 -15.73
C GLN A 206 -8.08 39.83 -16.07
N LYS A 207 -8.54 40.56 -15.04
CA LYS A 207 -9.24 41.84 -15.23
C LYS A 207 -8.34 42.90 -15.88
N LEU A 208 -7.09 42.98 -15.45
CA LEU A 208 -6.13 43.95 -15.98
C LEU A 208 -5.76 43.63 -17.43
N VAL A 209 -5.54 42.36 -17.75
CA VAL A 209 -5.25 41.91 -19.12
C VAL A 209 -6.48 42.11 -20.03
N ALA A 210 -7.69 41.82 -19.54
CA ALA A 210 -8.92 42.07 -20.29
C ALA A 210 -9.17 43.56 -20.56
N GLU A 211 -8.82 44.45 -19.62
CA GLU A 211 -9.02 45.89 -19.76
C GLU A 211 -7.93 46.59 -20.60
N PHE A 212 -6.66 46.20 -20.42
CA PHE A 212 -5.50 46.91 -20.99
C PHE A 212 -4.81 46.15 -22.13
N GLY A 213 -5.12 44.87 -22.32
CA GLY A 213 -4.54 44.02 -23.37
C GLY A 213 -3.15 43.48 -23.03
N SER A 214 -2.19 44.33 -22.64
CA SER A 214 -0.82 43.93 -22.30
C SER A 214 -0.27 44.68 -21.10
N ILE A 215 0.82 44.18 -20.50
CA ILE A 215 1.56 44.87 -19.43
C ILE A 215 2.06 46.23 -19.91
N GLU A 216 2.57 46.36 -21.14
CA GLU A 216 3.07 47.64 -21.67
C GLU A 216 1.95 48.69 -21.72
N ASN A 217 0.77 48.29 -22.21
CA ASN A 217 -0.40 49.16 -22.26
C ASN A 217 -0.91 49.52 -20.85
N LEU A 218 -0.88 48.58 -19.91
CA LEU A 218 -1.21 48.81 -18.51
C LEU A 218 -0.26 49.84 -17.88
N LEU A 219 1.05 49.69 -18.10
CA LEU A 219 2.07 50.59 -17.57
C LEU A 219 2.04 51.97 -18.24
N ALA A 220 1.65 52.06 -19.52
CA ALA A 220 1.47 53.32 -20.23
C ALA A 220 0.21 54.10 -19.76
N HIS A 221 -0.81 53.41 -19.22
CA HIS A 221 -2.11 54.00 -18.87
C HIS A 221 -2.50 53.76 -17.39
N THR A 222 -1.54 53.90 -16.46
CA THR A 222 -1.80 53.72 -15.01
C THR A 222 -2.74 54.77 -14.43
N ASP A 223 -3.01 55.86 -15.15
CA ASP A 223 -3.98 56.90 -14.80
C ASP A 223 -5.41 56.37 -14.70
N ARG A 224 -5.73 55.30 -15.46
CA ARG A 224 -7.05 54.63 -15.44
C ARG A 224 -7.26 53.71 -14.23
N LEU A 225 -6.18 53.34 -13.53
CA LEU A 225 -6.26 52.51 -12.33
C LEU A 225 -6.73 53.32 -11.12
N LYS A 226 -7.47 52.70 -10.18
CA LYS A 226 -8.00 53.37 -8.98
C LYS A 226 -7.48 52.74 -7.69
N GLY A 227 -7.33 53.57 -6.65
CA GLY A 227 -7.02 53.15 -5.29
C GLY A 227 -5.65 52.48 -5.13
N ALA A 228 -5.55 51.53 -4.19
CA ALA A 228 -4.30 50.85 -3.82
C ALA A 228 -3.65 50.06 -4.97
N LEU A 229 -4.42 49.65 -5.99
CA LEU A 229 -3.90 48.92 -7.14
C LEU A 229 -3.04 49.82 -8.04
N LYS A 230 -3.44 51.08 -8.24
CA LYS A 230 -2.64 52.07 -8.99
C LYS A 230 -1.26 52.26 -8.35
N THR A 231 -1.25 52.53 -7.04
CA THR A 231 -0.01 52.73 -6.28
C THR A 231 0.91 51.52 -6.35
N LYS A 232 0.36 50.31 -6.30
CA LYS A 232 1.14 49.06 -6.41
C LYS A 232 1.74 48.86 -7.80
N VAL A 233 0.96 49.07 -8.86
CA VAL A 233 1.45 48.93 -10.24
C VAL A 233 2.51 50.00 -10.56
N GLU A 234 2.31 51.24 -10.10
CA GLU A 234 3.28 52.33 -10.30
C GLU A 234 4.56 52.15 -9.49
N ALA A 235 4.48 51.62 -8.26
CA ALA A 235 5.65 51.35 -7.43
C ALA A 235 6.47 50.12 -7.88
N ASN A 236 5.88 49.22 -8.66
CA ASN A 236 6.50 47.96 -9.08
C ASN A 236 6.66 47.82 -10.61
N ARG A 237 6.66 48.95 -11.35
CA ARG A 237 6.74 48.95 -12.83
C ARG A 237 7.89 48.11 -13.37
N GLU A 238 9.09 48.29 -12.82
CA GLU A 238 10.29 47.56 -13.24
C GLU A 238 10.20 46.08 -12.90
N MET A 239 9.67 45.73 -11.72
CA MET A 239 9.50 44.34 -11.28
C MET A 239 8.46 43.58 -12.11
N ILE A 240 7.39 44.26 -12.55
CA ILE A 240 6.38 43.68 -13.45
C ILE A 240 6.97 43.41 -14.83
N ALA A 241 7.70 44.37 -15.40
CA ALA A 241 8.40 44.18 -16.67
C ALA A 241 9.45 43.06 -16.59
N PHE A 242 10.17 42.99 -15.46
CA PHE A 242 11.14 41.94 -15.20
C PHE A 242 10.50 40.55 -14.99
N SER A 243 9.35 40.49 -14.31
CA SER A 243 8.59 39.24 -14.15
C SER A 243 8.05 38.74 -15.50
N LYS A 244 7.62 39.66 -16.38
CA LYS A 244 7.26 39.33 -17.77
C LYS A 244 8.44 38.73 -18.54
N PHE A 245 9.64 39.31 -18.40
CA PHE A 245 10.86 38.78 -19.00
C PHE A 245 11.18 37.36 -18.52
N LEU A 246 11.09 37.09 -17.21
CA LEU A 246 11.34 35.76 -16.65
C LEU A 246 10.32 34.71 -17.13
N ALA A 247 9.04 35.08 -17.24
CA ALA A 247 7.96 34.18 -17.68
C ALA A 247 7.88 33.98 -19.20
N THR A 248 8.63 34.76 -19.99
CA THR A 248 8.64 34.63 -21.45
C THR A 248 9.50 33.43 -21.86
N ILE A 249 8.94 32.50 -22.62
CA ILE A 249 9.68 31.41 -23.27
C ILE A 249 10.38 31.98 -24.50
N LYS A 250 11.69 31.76 -24.61
CA LYS A 250 12.46 32.20 -25.78
C LYS A 250 12.16 31.32 -26.99
N VAL A 251 11.99 31.98 -28.14
CA VAL A 251 11.71 31.34 -29.43
C VAL A 251 12.83 31.55 -30.44
N ASP A 252 14.00 31.99 -29.96
CA ASP A 252 15.20 32.35 -30.73
C ASP A 252 16.46 31.62 -30.22
N VAL A 253 16.28 30.45 -29.59
CA VAL A 253 17.38 29.57 -29.16
C VAL A 253 18.24 29.20 -30.39
N PRO A 254 19.58 29.08 -30.27
CA PRO A 254 20.47 28.74 -31.38
C PRO A 254 20.38 27.25 -31.79
N ILE A 255 19.17 26.80 -32.13
CA ILE A 255 18.82 25.49 -32.67
C ILE A 255 17.97 25.69 -33.92
N LYS A 256 18.15 24.84 -34.93
CA LYS A 256 17.37 24.90 -36.18
C LYS A 256 16.44 23.70 -36.25
N LEU A 257 15.20 23.91 -36.69
CA LEU A 257 14.30 22.81 -37.00
C LEU A 257 14.81 22.02 -38.21
N ASP A 258 15.27 20.79 -37.97
CA ASP A 258 15.58 19.82 -39.01
C ASP A 258 14.64 18.61 -38.90
N MET A 259 13.60 18.61 -39.71
CA MET A 259 12.61 17.53 -39.75
C MET A 259 13.23 16.18 -40.11
N ASN A 260 14.33 16.12 -40.87
CA ASN A 260 14.95 14.83 -41.21
C ASN A 260 15.57 14.16 -39.98
N THR A 261 16.08 14.95 -39.04
CA THR A 261 16.68 14.42 -37.81
C THR A 261 15.63 13.97 -36.79
N LEU A 262 14.42 14.54 -36.86
CA LEU A 262 13.32 14.27 -35.95
C LEU A 262 12.43 13.10 -36.42
N VAL A 263 12.71 12.49 -37.57
CA VAL A 263 11.92 11.36 -38.09
C VAL A 263 11.90 10.23 -37.08
N ARG A 264 10.71 9.70 -36.78
CA ARG A 264 10.56 8.53 -35.94
C ARG A 264 11.14 7.30 -36.65
N GLU A 265 12.14 6.68 -36.03
CA GLU A 265 12.70 5.40 -36.46
C GLU A 265 12.17 4.23 -35.64
N GLU A 266 12.42 3.00 -36.11
CA GLU A 266 12.21 1.80 -35.32
C GLU A 266 13.26 1.72 -34.20
N PRO A 267 12.86 1.31 -32.99
CA PRO A 267 13.78 1.21 -31.85
C PRO A 267 14.86 0.13 -32.06
N ASN A 268 16.00 0.31 -31.41
CA ASN A 268 17.00 -0.74 -31.24
C ASN A 268 16.52 -1.74 -30.18
N GLU A 269 15.88 -2.82 -30.65
CA GLU A 269 15.29 -3.85 -29.80
C GLU A 269 16.31 -4.56 -28.89
N GLU A 270 17.56 -4.71 -29.33
CA GLU A 270 18.62 -5.40 -28.56
C GLU A 270 19.09 -4.54 -27.37
N GLU A 271 19.35 -3.25 -27.62
CA GLU A 271 19.76 -2.32 -26.56
C GLU A 271 18.62 -2.05 -25.57
N LEU A 272 17.39 -1.89 -26.06
CA LEU A 272 16.21 -1.74 -25.19
C LEU A 272 16.00 -2.97 -24.31
N ARG A 273 16.15 -4.18 -24.88
CA ARG A 273 16.03 -5.43 -24.12
C ARG A 273 17.02 -5.47 -22.98
N LYS A 274 18.30 -5.19 -23.26
CA LYS A 274 19.36 -5.19 -22.25
C LYS A 274 19.07 -4.23 -21.10
N ILE A 275 18.66 -2.99 -21.41
CA ILE A 275 18.32 -1.99 -20.39
C ILE A 275 17.09 -2.42 -19.60
N PHE A 276 16.04 -2.93 -20.25
CA PHE A 276 14.83 -3.37 -19.55
C PHE A 276 15.04 -4.62 -18.69
N GLU A 277 15.93 -5.53 -19.09
CA GLU A 277 16.30 -6.70 -18.29
C GLU A 277 17.04 -6.27 -17.02
N GLU A 278 17.99 -5.34 -17.12
CA GLU A 278 18.70 -4.80 -15.97
C GLU A 278 17.77 -4.05 -14.98
N LEU A 279 16.70 -3.45 -15.49
CA LEU A 279 15.67 -2.77 -14.72
C LEU A 279 14.53 -3.69 -14.26
N GLU A 280 14.55 -4.98 -14.63
CA GLU A 280 13.50 -5.98 -14.34
C GLU A 280 12.12 -5.63 -14.94
N PHE A 281 12.08 -4.92 -16.06
CA PHE A 281 10.86 -4.47 -16.74
C PHE A 281 10.28 -5.51 -17.71
N ARG A 282 9.99 -6.72 -17.22
CA ARG A 282 9.57 -7.85 -18.06
C ARG A 282 8.28 -7.60 -18.85
N THR A 283 7.28 -7.00 -18.23
CA THR A 283 6.03 -6.65 -18.92
C THR A 283 6.24 -5.60 -20.01
N LEU A 284 7.22 -4.70 -19.87
CA LEU A 284 7.60 -3.76 -20.91
C LEU A 284 8.35 -4.44 -22.05
N ILE A 285 9.24 -5.39 -21.74
CA ILE A 285 9.93 -6.20 -22.75
C ILE A 285 8.91 -6.86 -23.67
N ASP A 286 7.91 -7.52 -23.11
CA ASP A 286 6.88 -8.19 -23.91
C ASP A 286 6.03 -7.19 -24.70
N ARG A 287 5.63 -6.07 -24.07
CA ARG A 287 4.75 -5.08 -24.69
C ARG A 287 5.43 -4.23 -25.78
N VAL A 288 6.74 -4.03 -25.70
CA VAL A 288 7.51 -3.18 -26.61
C VAL A 288 8.17 -4.01 -27.71
N LEU A 289 8.67 -5.22 -27.40
CA LEU A 289 9.51 -6.00 -28.30
C LEU A 289 8.82 -7.18 -28.99
N LYS A 290 7.63 -7.64 -28.55
CA LYS A 290 6.87 -8.68 -29.28
C LYS A 290 5.88 -8.02 -30.26
N LYS A 291 6.19 -8.07 -31.56
CA LYS A 291 5.24 -7.73 -32.65
C LYS A 291 4.13 -8.79 -32.73
N THR A 292 2.96 -8.53 -32.16
CA THR A 292 1.78 -9.40 -32.31
C THR A 292 1.22 -9.33 -33.74
N VAL A 293 1.09 -10.51 -34.36
CA VAL A 293 0.40 -10.74 -35.64
C VAL A 293 -1.10 -10.47 -35.46
N SER A 294 -1.69 -9.67 -36.36
CA SER A 294 -3.13 -9.32 -36.33
C SER A 294 -4.06 -10.47 -36.74
N PRO A 295 -5.29 -10.51 -36.19
CA PRO A 295 -6.46 -11.05 -36.90
C PRO A 295 -7.51 -9.99 -37.26
N LEU A 296 -8.17 -10.18 -38.41
CA LEU A 296 -9.27 -9.36 -39.00
C LEU A 296 -10.65 -9.55 -38.30
N PRO A 297 -11.67 -8.70 -38.62
CA PRO A 297 -12.67 -8.24 -37.66
C PRO A 297 -14.08 -8.86 -37.78
N SER A 298 -14.74 -9.04 -36.64
CA SER A 298 -16.20 -9.08 -36.39
C SER A 298 -16.43 -9.46 -34.92
N SER A 299 -17.45 -9.09 -34.15
CA SER A 299 -18.50 -8.07 -34.17
C SER A 299 -19.07 -7.99 -32.74
N SER A 300 -19.78 -6.90 -32.42
CA SER A 300 -20.67 -6.68 -31.25
C SER A 300 -20.09 -6.65 -29.83
N SER A 301 -19.93 -5.41 -29.35
CA SER A 301 -20.34 -4.89 -28.03
C SER A 301 -20.76 -5.87 -26.91
N SER A 302 -19.93 -5.99 -25.88
CA SER A 302 -20.37 -6.19 -24.48
C SER A 302 -19.22 -5.87 -23.51
N ALA A 303 -19.57 -5.29 -22.37
CA ALA A 303 -18.66 -4.70 -21.39
C ALA A 303 -17.83 -5.74 -20.62
N SER A 304 -16.55 -5.41 -20.39
CA SER A 304 -15.56 -6.19 -19.64
C SER A 304 -15.81 -6.13 -18.12
N PRO A 305 -15.72 -7.25 -17.36
CA PRO A 305 -15.71 -7.27 -15.90
C PRO A 305 -14.30 -7.05 -15.32
N ASP A 306 -14.24 -6.35 -14.20
CA ASP A 306 -13.04 -5.96 -13.41
C ASP A 306 -12.66 -7.07 -12.37
N PRO A 307 -11.40 -7.59 -12.30
CA PRO A 307 -11.04 -8.70 -11.40
C PRO A 307 -10.51 -8.33 -10.00
N TYR A 308 -10.61 -7.08 -9.53
CA TYR A 308 -10.21 -6.70 -8.15
C TYR A 308 -11.37 -6.22 -7.27
N ALA A 309 -12.52 -6.91 -7.35
CA ALA A 309 -13.57 -6.82 -6.36
C ALA A 309 -13.52 -8.05 -5.44
N GLY A 310 -12.77 -7.95 -4.35
CA GLY A 310 -12.98 -8.78 -3.16
C GLY A 310 -14.33 -8.39 -2.55
N THR A 311 -15.40 -8.99 -3.06
CA THR A 311 -16.73 -8.92 -2.44
C THR A 311 -16.70 -9.76 -1.18
N LEU A 312 -16.74 -9.10 -0.02
CA LEU A 312 -17.26 -9.71 1.20
C LEU A 312 -18.68 -10.23 0.85
N PHE A 313 -18.82 -11.56 0.79
CA PHE A 313 -20.08 -12.31 0.63
C PHE A 313 -20.73 -12.29 -0.75
N ALA A 314 -20.63 -13.42 -1.45
CA ALA A 314 -21.50 -13.74 -2.57
C ALA A 314 -22.39 -14.94 -2.20
N GLN A 315 -23.71 -14.70 -2.05
CA GLN A 315 -24.74 -15.73 -2.26
C GLN A 315 -25.64 -15.33 -3.44
N PRO A 316 -26.24 -16.29 -4.17
CA PRO A 316 -26.95 -16.05 -5.41
C PRO A 316 -28.45 -15.77 -5.16
N THR A 317 -28.96 -14.61 -5.58
CA THR A 317 -30.42 -14.41 -5.79
C THR A 317 -30.72 -13.43 -6.91
N ASP A 318 -31.82 -13.73 -7.61
CA ASP A 318 -32.32 -13.19 -8.86
C ASP A 318 -32.53 -11.66 -8.97
N ASP A 319 -32.41 -11.22 -10.22
CA ASP A 319 -32.83 -9.96 -10.87
C ASP A 319 -33.64 -8.94 -10.05
N THR A 320 -33.04 -7.79 -9.75
CA THR A 320 -33.36 -6.45 -10.32
C THR A 320 -32.87 -5.30 -9.42
N THR A 321 -32.42 -4.22 -10.07
CA THR A 321 -32.11 -2.85 -9.56
C THR A 321 -30.73 -2.58 -8.94
N SER A 322 -30.10 -1.54 -9.49
CA SER A 322 -28.67 -1.21 -9.41
C SER A 322 -28.39 0.00 -8.52
N GLY A 323 -27.24 -0.01 -7.83
CA GLY A 323 -26.48 1.21 -7.51
C GLY A 323 -25.98 1.38 -6.08
N ASN A 324 -24.72 1.02 -5.81
CA ASN A 324 -23.95 1.52 -4.65
C ASN A 324 -22.46 1.69 -5.04
N ASN A 325 -21.96 2.93 -5.03
CA ASN A 325 -20.55 3.28 -5.17
C ASN A 325 -20.08 4.04 -3.92
N ALA A 326 -19.20 3.41 -3.12
CA ALA A 326 -18.38 4.06 -2.10
C ALA A 326 -16.94 4.24 -2.65
N PRO A 327 -16.16 5.21 -2.16
CA PRO A 327 -14.97 5.69 -2.87
C PRO A 327 -13.78 4.77 -2.62
N VAL A 328 -13.45 3.97 -3.64
CA VAL A 328 -12.15 3.31 -3.75
C VAL A 328 -11.12 4.41 -4.04
N GLN A 329 -10.13 4.54 -3.17
CA GLN A 329 -8.96 5.37 -3.39
C GLN A 329 -8.18 4.75 -4.56
N GLY A 330 -8.43 5.25 -5.76
CA GLY A 330 -7.91 4.69 -7.01
C GLY A 330 -6.38 4.73 -7.04
N ASP A 331 -5.78 3.55 -6.96
CA ASP A 331 -4.39 3.33 -7.34
C ASP A 331 -4.39 2.94 -8.83
N LEU A 332 -4.22 3.94 -9.70
CA LEU A 332 -4.29 3.83 -11.17
C LEU A 332 -3.18 2.92 -11.75
N PHE A 333 -2.32 2.35 -10.91
CA PHE A 333 -1.22 1.46 -11.29
C PHE A 333 -1.31 0.05 -10.69
N ALA A 334 -2.42 -0.30 -10.02
CA ALA A 334 -2.67 -1.66 -9.56
C ALA A 334 -2.95 -2.64 -10.73
N ASN A 335 -3.43 -2.13 -11.88
CA ASN A 335 -3.88 -2.92 -13.02
C ASN A 335 -2.78 -3.29 -14.04
N PHE A 336 -1.49 -3.26 -13.67
CA PHE A 336 -0.39 -3.56 -14.60
C PHE A 336 0.51 -4.74 -14.19
N ALA A 337 0.02 -5.63 -13.32
CA ALA A 337 0.65 -6.92 -13.07
C ALA A 337 -0.21 -8.05 -13.66
N ASP A 338 0.48 -8.94 -14.38
CA ASP A 338 -0.01 -10.12 -15.08
C ASP A 338 -1.05 -9.91 -16.18
N ASN A 339 -0.55 -9.88 -17.41
CA ASN A 339 -1.12 -10.62 -18.52
C ASN A 339 -0.09 -10.68 -19.65
N GLY A 340 0.40 -11.89 -19.99
CA GLY A 340 1.17 -12.06 -21.20
C GLY A 340 2.07 -13.29 -21.25
N THR A 341 1.45 -14.45 -21.46
CA THR A 341 2.10 -15.64 -22.02
C THR A 341 2.78 -15.29 -23.35
N GLY A 342 4.06 -15.63 -23.47
CA GLY A 342 4.74 -15.67 -24.75
C GLY A 342 6.15 -16.20 -24.59
N ASP A 343 6.43 -17.33 -25.23
CA ASP A 343 7.75 -17.91 -25.35
C ASP A 343 8.81 -16.86 -25.70
N ALA A 344 9.87 -16.82 -24.89
CA ALA A 344 11.09 -16.09 -25.18
C ALA A 344 12.28 -17.03 -24.94
N LYS A 345 12.89 -17.49 -26.05
CA LYS A 345 14.09 -18.33 -26.06
C LYS A 345 15.37 -17.65 -25.52
N ASN A 346 15.29 -16.44 -24.97
CA ASN A 346 16.43 -15.65 -24.51
C ASN A 346 16.12 -14.94 -23.16
N SER A 347 15.67 -15.69 -22.14
CA SER A 347 15.70 -15.23 -20.74
C SER A 347 17.06 -15.63 -20.14
N ILE A 348 17.67 -14.77 -19.32
CA ILE A 348 18.87 -15.13 -18.53
C ILE A 348 18.51 -16.14 -17.42
N LEU A 349 17.23 -16.25 -17.07
CA LEU A 349 16.76 -17.18 -16.06
C LEU A 349 16.72 -18.61 -16.59
N THR A 350 17.16 -19.53 -15.74
CA THR A 350 17.04 -20.96 -16.00
C THR A 350 15.58 -21.38 -15.85
N ARG A 351 15.16 -22.39 -16.61
CA ARG A 351 13.82 -22.98 -16.57
C ARG A 351 13.90 -24.48 -16.39
N LEU A 352 12.78 -25.12 -16.05
CA LEU A 352 12.73 -26.55 -15.82
C LEU A 352 13.25 -27.37 -17.00
N GLU A 353 12.99 -26.94 -18.25
CA GLU A 353 13.46 -27.63 -19.46
C GLU A 353 14.98 -27.59 -19.64
N MET A 354 15.68 -26.70 -18.93
CA MET A 354 17.14 -26.53 -19.01
C MET A 354 17.88 -27.31 -17.93
N LEU A 355 17.16 -27.91 -16.98
CA LEU A 355 17.72 -28.66 -15.86
C LEU A 355 17.60 -30.17 -16.08
N ASP A 356 18.59 -30.91 -15.61
CA ASP A 356 18.51 -32.36 -15.49
C ASP A 356 17.84 -32.70 -14.15
N VAL A 357 16.54 -33.07 -14.21
CA VAL A 357 15.69 -33.30 -13.05
C VAL A 357 15.20 -34.75 -12.98
N ASP A 358 15.19 -35.32 -11.77
CA ASP A 358 14.63 -36.64 -11.42
C ASP A 358 13.26 -36.44 -10.75
N TYR A 359 12.24 -36.07 -11.53
CA TYR A 359 10.86 -35.88 -11.06
C TYR A 359 10.01 -37.11 -11.39
N GLN A 360 9.30 -37.64 -10.39
CA GLN A 360 8.60 -38.92 -10.52
C GLN A 360 7.12 -38.84 -10.11
N LEU A 361 6.24 -39.33 -10.98
CA LEU A 361 4.84 -39.58 -10.67
C LEU A 361 4.66 -40.93 -9.96
N ILE A 362 4.11 -40.88 -8.74
CA ILE A 362 3.91 -42.00 -7.81
C ILE A 362 2.41 -42.38 -7.78
N ASP A 363 1.94 -42.95 -8.88
CA ASP A 363 0.53 -43.28 -9.15
C ASP A 363 0.11 -44.72 -8.77
N THR A 364 1.07 -45.59 -8.41
CA THR A 364 0.78 -46.99 -8.02
C THR A 364 1.14 -47.28 -6.57
N GLU A 365 0.44 -48.24 -5.95
CA GLU A 365 0.70 -48.66 -4.56
C GLU A 365 2.13 -49.15 -4.35
N GLU A 366 2.72 -49.87 -5.32
CA GLU A 366 4.11 -50.32 -5.26
C GLU A 366 5.10 -49.15 -5.24
N LYS A 367 4.87 -48.14 -6.08
CA LYS A 367 5.69 -46.91 -6.08
C LYS A 367 5.56 -46.18 -4.75
N ARG A 368 4.33 -46.06 -4.19
CA ARG A 368 4.09 -45.42 -2.89
C ARG A 368 4.85 -46.11 -1.75
N LYS A 369 4.76 -47.43 -1.64
CA LYS A 369 5.52 -48.20 -0.61
C LYS A 369 7.03 -47.99 -0.72
N LYS A 370 7.57 -48.02 -1.94
CA LYS A 370 9.00 -47.83 -2.19
C LYS A 370 9.46 -46.43 -1.81
N ILE A 371 8.70 -45.39 -2.18
CA ILE A 371 9.10 -44.01 -1.89
C ILE A 371 8.99 -43.69 -0.40
N ILE A 372 7.96 -44.18 0.30
CA ILE A 372 7.82 -44.00 1.75
C ILE A 372 9.04 -44.57 2.49
N GLN A 373 9.47 -45.79 2.16
CA GLN A 373 10.66 -46.40 2.77
C GLN A 373 11.94 -45.59 2.52
N LYS A 374 12.08 -45.02 1.32
CA LYS A 374 13.22 -44.16 0.96
C LYS A 374 13.21 -42.87 1.79
N LEU A 375 12.06 -42.18 1.84
CA LEU A 375 11.92 -40.86 2.46
C LEU A 375 11.95 -40.91 4.00
N LEU A 376 11.53 -42.03 4.62
CA LEU A 376 11.56 -42.19 6.08
C LEU A 376 12.95 -42.02 6.71
N THR A 377 14.00 -42.31 5.94
CA THR A 377 15.40 -42.24 6.40
C THR A 377 16.04 -40.86 6.23
N LYS A 378 15.29 -39.87 5.71
CA LYS A 378 15.81 -38.55 5.35
C LYS A 378 15.69 -37.57 6.50
N GLU A 379 16.78 -36.86 6.78
CA GLU A 379 16.83 -35.83 7.82
C GLU A 379 16.12 -34.54 7.42
N ILE A 380 16.04 -34.24 6.13
CA ILE A 380 15.35 -33.08 5.57
C ILE A 380 14.42 -33.57 4.47
N LEU A 381 13.18 -33.11 4.53
CA LEU A 381 12.15 -33.42 3.54
C LEU A 381 11.39 -32.13 3.23
N SER A 382 11.48 -31.67 1.98
CA SER A 382 10.58 -30.64 1.48
C SER A 382 9.22 -31.25 1.17
N ILE A 383 8.16 -30.58 1.59
CA ILE A 383 6.78 -31.01 1.43
C ILE A 383 5.95 -29.87 0.83
N ASP A 384 4.97 -30.24 0.03
CA ASP A 384 3.97 -29.31 -0.50
C ASP A 384 2.67 -30.09 -0.84
N THR A 385 1.54 -29.36 -0.89
CA THR A 385 0.22 -29.92 -1.13
C THR A 385 -0.53 -29.19 -2.24
N GLU A 386 -0.99 -29.97 -3.20
CA GLU A 386 -1.85 -29.48 -4.27
C GLU A 386 -3.31 -29.61 -3.86
N THR A 387 -4.13 -28.59 -4.13
CA THR A 387 -5.53 -28.58 -3.66
C THR A 387 -6.51 -27.95 -4.65
N THR A 388 -7.80 -27.99 -4.31
CA THR A 388 -8.88 -27.39 -5.11
C THR A 388 -9.02 -25.88 -4.95
N GLY A 389 -8.30 -25.21 -4.05
CA GLY A 389 -8.46 -23.77 -3.82
C GLY A 389 -7.58 -23.18 -2.71
N THR A 390 -7.62 -21.86 -2.56
CA THR A 390 -6.67 -21.12 -1.69
C THR A 390 -7.06 -21.06 -0.21
N GLU A 391 -8.28 -21.47 0.16
CA GLU A 391 -8.74 -21.46 1.55
C GLU A 391 -8.55 -22.86 2.18
N PRO A 392 -7.56 -23.06 3.08
CA PRO A 392 -7.12 -24.39 3.49
C PRO A 392 -8.17 -25.19 4.28
N MET A 393 -9.10 -24.53 4.97
CA MET A 393 -10.19 -25.18 5.71
C MET A 393 -11.27 -25.78 4.79
N GLU A 394 -11.43 -25.24 3.58
CA GLU A 394 -12.43 -25.68 2.60
C GLU A 394 -11.81 -26.54 1.50
N ALA A 395 -10.55 -26.28 1.15
CA ALA A 395 -9.83 -26.97 0.11
C ALA A 395 -9.79 -28.49 0.30
N GLU A 396 -9.86 -29.21 -0.81
CA GLU A 396 -9.67 -30.65 -0.86
C GLU A 396 -8.30 -30.98 -1.47
N LEU A 397 -7.60 -31.96 -0.91
CA LEU A 397 -6.26 -32.38 -1.33
C LEU A 397 -6.33 -33.10 -2.68
N VAL A 398 -5.58 -32.59 -3.65
CA VAL A 398 -5.41 -33.11 -5.01
C VAL A 398 -4.14 -33.94 -5.13
N GLY A 399 -3.08 -33.58 -4.40
CA GLY A 399 -1.84 -34.33 -4.43
C GLY A 399 -0.88 -33.93 -3.31
N MET A 400 0.15 -34.75 -3.10
CA MET A 400 1.24 -34.47 -2.17
C MET A 400 2.57 -34.53 -2.92
N SER A 401 3.41 -33.52 -2.75
CA SER A 401 4.74 -33.45 -3.35
C SER A 401 5.83 -33.53 -2.28
N PHE A 402 6.97 -34.11 -2.65
CA PHE A 402 8.10 -34.31 -1.76
C PHE A 402 9.42 -34.10 -2.49
N SER A 403 10.40 -33.46 -1.85
CA SER A 403 11.79 -33.43 -2.32
C SER A 403 12.76 -33.79 -1.20
N ASP A 404 13.71 -34.69 -1.49
CA ASP A 404 14.75 -35.14 -0.56
C ASP A 404 16.17 -34.75 -0.97
N ALA A 405 16.33 -34.14 -2.14
CA ALA A 405 17.57 -33.59 -2.67
C ALA A 405 17.25 -32.64 -3.83
N GLU A 406 18.13 -31.67 -4.09
CA GLU A 406 17.97 -30.74 -5.21
C GLU A 406 17.86 -31.50 -6.55
N ASN A 407 16.97 -31.01 -7.42
CA ASN A 407 16.60 -31.60 -8.71
C ASN A 407 15.97 -33.00 -8.59
N ARG A 408 15.51 -33.42 -7.41
CA ARG A 408 14.82 -34.69 -7.22
C ARG A 408 13.54 -34.52 -6.39
N ALA A 409 12.41 -34.88 -6.98
CA ALA A 409 11.11 -34.74 -6.35
C ALA A 409 10.12 -35.81 -6.80
N TYR A 410 9.05 -35.97 -6.02
CA TYR A 410 8.04 -37.00 -6.20
C TYR A 410 6.67 -36.41 -5.98
N TYR A 411 5.72 -36.75 -6.84
CA TYR A 411 4.33 -36.34 -6.73
C TYR A 411 3.41 -37.56 -6.57
N VAL A 412 2.53 -37.49 -5.58
CA VAL A 412 1.56 -38.53 -5.25
C VAL A 412 0.16 -37.96 -5.50
N PRO A 413 -0.53 -38.36 -6.58
CA PRO A 413 -1.90 -37.92 -6.81
C PRO A 413 -2.86 -38.50 -5.77
N VAL A 414 -3.82 -37.68 -5.34
CA VAL A 414 -4.85 -38.03 -4.37
C VAL A 414 -6.23 -37.94 -5.06
N PRO A 415 -7.03 -39.02 -5.05
CA PRO A 415 -8.32 -39.06 -5.75
C PRO A 415 -9.35 -38.17 -5.05
N ALA A 416 -10.41 -37.78 -5.77
CA ALA A 416 -11.52 -37.02 -5.22
C ALA A 416 -12.36 -37.81 -4.19
N ASN A 417 -12.35 -39.15 -4.28
CA ASN A 417 -13.07 -39.99 -3.32
C ASN A 417 -12.38 -39.89 -1.94
N ARG A 418 -13.12 -39.35 -0.97
CA ARG A 418 -12.60 -39.06 0.38
C ARG A 418 -12.04 -40.28 1.11
N ASP A 419 -12.69 -41.43 1.02
CA ASP A 419 -12.23 -42.66 1.72
C ASP A 419 -10.94 -43.20 1.12
N GLU A 420 -10.82 -43.13 -0.21
CA GLU A 420 -9.60 -43.52 -0.92
C GLU A 420 -8.46 -42.52 -0.67
N ALA A 421 -8.77 -41.22 -0.69
CA ALA A 421 -7.83 -40.16 -0.34
C ALA A 421 -7.28 -40.36 1.08
N LEU A 422 -8.14 -40.61 2.06
CA LEU A 422 -7.72 -40.90 3.44
C LEU A 422 -6.82 -42.13 3.52
N LYS A 423 -7.09 -43.20 2.78
CA LYS A 423 -6.21 -44.38 2.76
C LYS A 423 -4.82 -44.01 2.25
N ILE A 424 -4.73 -43.32 1.11
CA ILE A 424 -3.45 -42.92 0.51
C ILE A 424 -2.69 -41.96 1.42
N VAL A 425 -3.34 -40.89 1.92
CA VAL A 425 -2.71 -39.91 2.81
C VAL A 425 -2.19 -40.58 4.09
N ASN A 426 -2.93 -41.54 4.64
CA ASN A 426 -2.51 -42.29 5.82
C ASN A 426 -1.29 -43.20 5.58
N GLU A 427 -1.04 -43.66 4.35
CA GLU A 427 0.21 -44.36 4.01
C GLU A 427 1.44 -43.45 4.23
N PHE A 428 1.30 -42.13 3.98
CA PHE A 428 2.37 -41.13 4.08
C PHE A 428 2.47 -40.47 5.47
N ARG A 429 1.47 -40.67 6.35
CA ARG A 429 1.48 -40.15 7.73
C ARG A 429 2.81 -40.34 8.47
N PRO A 430 3.49 -41.50 8.41
CA PRO A 430 4.78 -41.68 9.07
C PRO A 430 5.88 -40.70 8.64
N LEU A 431 5.82 -40.15 7.41
CA LEU A 431 6.77 -39.14 6.94
C LEU A 431 6.51 -37.79 7.61
N TYR A 432 5.25 -37.33 7.59
CA TYR A 432 4.83 -36.06 8.17
C TYR A 432 4.99 -36.04 9.70
N GLU A 433 4.72 -37.15 10.38
CA GLU A 433 4.80 -37.27 11.84
C GLU A 433 6.20 -37.62 12.37
N ASN A 434 7.19 -37.82 11.49
CA ASN A 434 8.56 -38.17 11.91
C ASN A 434 9.29 -36.99 12.56
N GLU A 435 9.35 -36.93 13.89
CA GLU A 435 10.01 -35.83 14.62
C GLU A 435 11.52 -35.67 14.34
N ASN A 436 12.20 -36.72 13.85
CA ASN A 436 13.62 -36.68 13.51
C ASN A 436 13.91 -36.06 12.14
N SER A 437 12.88 -35.86 11.32
CA SER A 437 13.00 -35.26 9.98
C SER A 437 12.46 -33.84 9.98
N MET A 438 13.27 -32.90 9.50
CA MET A 438 12.86 -31.51 9.28
C MET A 438 11.94 -31.41 8.07
N LYS A 439 10.84 -30.68 8.21
CA LYS A 439 9.92 -30.38 7.10
C LYS A 439 10.19 -28.99 6.59
N VAL A 440 10.45 -28.91 5.30
CA VAL A 440 10.64 -27.65 4.58
C VAL A 440 9.38 -27.39 3.77
N GLY A 441 8.88 -26.16 3.78
CA GLY A 441 7.74 -25.75 2.98
C GLY A 441 7.85 -24.28 2.59
N GLN A 442 6.98 -23.85 1.68
CA GLN A 442 6.72 -22.45 1.40
C GLN A 442 5.30 -22.17 1.89
N ASN A 443 5.14 -21.30 2.90
CA ASN A 443 3.84 -21.11 3.56
C ASN A 443 3.28 -22.43 4.14
N ILE A 444 4.14 -23.16 4.87
CA ILE A 444 3.88 -24.53 5.37
C ILE A 444 2.64 -24.62 6.26
N LYS A 445 2.21 -23.49 6.85
CA LYS A 445 0.96 -23.37 7.60
C LYS A 445 -0.24 -23.86 6.77
N TYR A 446 -0.29 -23.52 5.47
CA TYR A 446 -1.35 -23.95 4.57
C TYR A 446 -1.40 -25.49 4.47
N ASP A 447 -0.26 -26.10 4.16
CA ASP A 447 -0.14 -27.56 4.04
C ASP A 447 -0.53 -28.27 5.33
N MET A 448 -0.10 -27.73 6.47
CA MET A 448 -0.42 -28.27 7.78
C MET A 448 -1.93 -28.30 8.06
N ILE A 449 -2.66 -27.23 7.72
CA ILE A 449 -4.12 -27.18 7.89
C ILE A 449 -4.81 -28.17 6.94
N VAL A 450 -4.39 -28.21 5.68
CA VAL A 450 -4.95 -29.16 4.69
C VAL A 450 -4.73 -30.59 5.16
N LEU A 451 -3.50 -30.96 5.55
CA LEU A 451 -3.17 -32.30 6.05
C LEU A 451 -3.93 -32.65 7.35
N GLN A 452 -4.15 -31.68 8.23
CA GLN A 452 -4.95 -31.86 9.45
C GLN A 452 -6.40 -32.22 9.13
N ASN A 453 -6.98 -31.69 8.05
CA ASN A 453 -8.30 -32.10 7.59
C ASN A 453 -8.34 -33.59 7.20
N TYR A 454 -7.22 -34.21 6.82
CA TYR A 454 -7.10 -35.64 6.52
C TYR A 454 -6.56 -36.45 7.71
N GLY A 455 -6.49 -35.86 8.89
CA GLY A 455 -6.08 -36.53 10.12
C GLY A 455 -4.58 -36.82 10.20
N VAL A 456 -3.74 -36.01 9.52
CA VAL A 456 -2.28 -36.07 9.60
C VAL A 456 -1.77 -34.83 10.33
N GLN A 457 -0.83 -35.00 11.25
CA GLN A 457 -0.16 -33.90 11.93
C GLN A 457 1.29 -33.78 11.45
N VAL A 458 1.70 -32.61 10.98
CA VAL A 458 3.10 -32.37 10.64
C VAL A 458 3.88 -32.11 11.93
N LYS A 459 4.92 -32.92 12.17
CA LYS A 459 5.76 -32.86 13.38
C LYS A 459 7.23 -32.70 13.04
N GLY A 460 8.07 -32.48 14.06
CA GLY A 460 9.51 -32.28 13.89
C GLY A 460 9.86 -30.81 13.65
N LYS A 461 11.14 -30.56 13.32
CA LYS A 461 11.60 -29.21 13.01
C LYS A 461 10.93 -28.71 11.72
N LEU A 462 10.50 -27.47 11.71
CA LEU A 462 9.91 -26.84 10.53
C LEU A 462 10.90 -25.81 9.95
N PHE A 463 10.85 -25.61 8.65
CA PHE A 463 11.50 -24.51 7.95
C PHE A 463 10.55 -23.97 6.88
N ASP A 464 10.10 -22.73 7.05
CA ASP A 464 9.28 -22.06 6.06
C ASP A 464 10.11 -21.02 5.29
N THR A 465 10.26 -21.22 4.00
CA THR A 465 11.04 -20.34 3.12
C THR A 465 10.44 -18.94 2.99
N MET A 466 9.11 -18.81 3.07
CA MET A 466 8.43 -17.52 3.13
C MET A 466 8.84 -16.74 4.39
N LEU A 467 8.82 -17.40 5.54
CA LEU A 467 9.16 -16.78 6.82
C LEU A 467 10.66 -16.50 6.95
N ALA A 468 11.52 -17.38 6.40
CA ALA A 468 12.96 -17.18 6.36
C ALA A 468 13.32 -15.92 5.58
N HIS A 469 12.71 -15.72 4.41
CA HIS A 469 12.90 -14.49 3.65
C HIS A 469 12.27 -13.27 4.34
N TYR A 470 11.11 -13.45 4.98
CA TYR A 470 10.44 -12.36 5.69
C TYR A 470 11.25 -11.77 6.84
N VAL A 471 11.95 -12.58 7.64
CA VAL A 471 12.81 -12.05 8.69
C VAL A 471 14.06 -11.35 8.15
N LEU A 472 14.49 -11.69 6.93
CA LEU A 472 15.62 -11.06 6.24
C LEU A 472 15.23 -9.74 5.56
N GLN A 473 14.07 -9.71 4.90
CA GLN A 473 13.63 -8.62 4.00
C GLN A 473 12.12 -8.30 4.13
N PRO A 474 11.64 -7.85 5.30
CA PRO A 474 10.19 -7.76 5.61
C PRO A 474 9.37 -6.80 4.74
N GLU A 475 10.01 -5.97 3.92
CA GLU A 475 9.40 -5.03 2.97
C GLU A 475 9.10 -5.62 1.60
N LEU A 476 9.72 -6.77 1.26
CA LEU A 476 9.66 -7.34 -0.07
C LEU A 476 8.48 -8.32 -0.22
N ARG A 477 8.34 -8.89 -1.42
CA ARG A 477 7.40 -9.98 -1.65
C ARG A 477 8.03 -11.29 -1.19
N HIS A 478 7.20 -12.22 -0.70
CA HIS A 478 7.67 -13.49 -0.13
C HIS A 478 7.07 -14.72 -0.82
N ASN A 479 6.49 -14.56 -2.02
CA ASN A 479 6.01 -15.70 -2.81
C ASN A 479 7.19 -16.43 -3.49
N MET A 480 7.02 -17.73 -3.74
CA MET A 480 8.07 -18.61 -4.23
C MET A 480 8.61 -18.20 -5.59
N ASP A 481 7.75 -17.77 -6.51
CA ASP A 481 8.17 -17.30 -7.85
C ASP A 481 9.19 -16.17 -7.73
N TYR A 482 8.88 -15.15 -6.92
CA TYR A 482 9.78 -14.04 -6.67
C TYR A 482 11.09 -14.49 -6.01
N LEU A 483 11.02 -15.41 -5.04
CA LEU A 483 12.18 -15.97 -4.34
C LEU A 483 13.10 -16.74 -5.30
N ALA A 484 12.54 -17.60 -6.15
CA ALA A 484 13.27 -18.40 -7.12
C ALA A 484 14.01 -17.53 -8.12
N GLU A 485 13.40 -16.43 -8.56
CA GLU A 485 14.02 -15.51 -9.50
C GLU A 485 15.22 -14.77 -8.90
N ILE A 486 15.08 -14.26 -7.66
CA ILE A 486 16.12 -13.43 -7.06
C ILE A 486 17.27 -14.27 -6.48
N TYR A 487 16.99 -15.43 -5.89
CA TYR A 487 18.02 -16.25 -5.21
C TYR A 487 18.57 -17.38 -6.09
N LEU A 488 17.75 -17.94 -6.99
CA LEU A 488 18.15 -19.08 -7.81
C LEU A 488 18.33 -18.72 -9.29
N HIS A 489 18.00 -17.48 -9.68
CA HIS A 489 17.95 -17.05 -11.09
C HIS A 489 17.14 -18.03 -11.94
N TYR A 490 16.01 -18.46 -11.38
CA TYR A 490 15.14 -19.51 -11.91
C TYR A 490 13.72 -18.99 -12.09
N GLN A 491 13.09 -19.34 -13.21
CA GLN A 491 11.67 -19.07 -13.45
C GLN A 491 10.87 -20.35 -13.24
N THR A 492 9.99 -20.33 -12.25
CA THR A 492 9.01 -21.39 -11.93
C THR A 492 7.90 -21.46 -12.98
N ILE A 493 7.24 -22.61 -13.03
CA ILE A 493 6.01 -22.82 -13.79
C ILE A 493 4.89 -22.07 -13.05
N HIS A 494 4.21 -21.14 -13.73
CA HIS A 494 3.10 -20.44 -13.10
C HIS A 494 1.82 -21.30 -13.13
N ILE A 495 1.09 -21.31 -12.01
CA ILE A 495 -0.17 -22.05 -11.88
C ILE A 495 -1.19 -21.71 -12.99
N ASP A 496 -1.22 -20.46 -13.45
CA ASP A 496 -2.13 -20.00 -14.51
C ASP A 496 -1.83 -20.67 -15.87
N GLU A 497 -0.63 -21.24 -16.07
CA GLU A 497 -0.30 -22.06 -17.24
C GLU A 497 -0.99 -23.43 -17.20
N LEU A 498 -1.28 -23.94 -16.00
CA LEU A 498 -1.98 -25.22 -15.79
C LEU A 498 -3.50 -25.04 -15.81
N ILE A 499 -4.02 -24.12 -14.99
CA ILE A 499 -5.47 -23.99 -14.76
C ILE A 499 -6.13 -22.87 -15.58
N GLY A 500 -5.35 -22.12 -16.35
CA GLY A 500 -5.79 -20.97 -17.13
C GLY A 500 -5.81 -19.67 -16.33
N ALA A 501 -6.11 -18.56 -17.00
CA ALA A 501 -6.12 -17.23 -16.40
C ALA A 501 -7.20 -17.08 -15.32
N LYS A 502 -6.90 -16.27 -14.29
CA LYS A 502 -7.84 -15.96 -13.20
C LYS A 502 -9.17 -15.43 -13.72
N GLY A 503 -10.27 -16.04 -13.27
CA GLY A 503 -11.62 -15.64 -13.60
C GLY A 503 -12.63 -16.77 -13.46
N LYS A 504 -13.89 -16.51 -13.82
CA LYS A 504 -15.00 -17.47 -13.68
C LYS A 504 -14.80 -18.81 -14.41
N ASN A 505 -13.91 -18.85 -15.40
CA ASN A 505 -13.64 -20.03 -16.22
C ASN A 505 -12.29 -20.70 -15.89
N GLN A 506 -11.60 -20.24 -14.84
CA GLN A 506 -10.36 -20.88 -14.38
C GLN A 506 -10.69 -22.29 -13.89
N LYS A 507 -9.91 -23.28 -14.32
CA LYS A 507 -10.01 -24.65 -13.81
C LYS A 507 -9.48 -24.70 -12.38
N ASN A 508 -9.69 -25.83 -11.70
CA ASN A 508 -8.97 -26.15 -10.48
C ASN A 508 -7.94 -27.27 -10.75
N MET A 509 -7.02 -27.55 -9.81
CA MET A 509 -6.02 -28.62 -9.97
C MET A 509 -6.64 -30.02 -10.09
N ARG A 510 -7.85 -30.24 -9.57
CA ARG A 510 -8.59 -31.51 -9.69
C ARG A 510 -9.06 -31.78 -11.13
N ASP A 511 -9.28 -30.72 -11.91
CA ASP A 511 -9.75 -30.83 -13.29
C ASP A 511 -8.64 -31.29 -14.26
N LEU A 512 -7.40 -31.39 -13.79
CA LEU A 512 -6.23 -31.77 -14.56
C LEU A 512 -5.83 -33.23 -14.29
N PRO A 513 -5.35 -33.98 -15.30
CA PRO A 513 -4.82 -35.31 -15.07
C PRO A 513 -3.49 -35.23 -14.29
N PRO A 514 -3.15 -36.24 -13.46
CA PRO A 514 -1.90 -36.25 -12.70
C PRO A 514 -0.63 -36.01 -13.51
N GLU A 515 -0.62 -36.41 -14.78
CA GLU A 515 0.52 -36.23 -15.70
C GLU A 515 0.78 -34.76 -16.07
N ASP A 516 -0.23 -33.89 -15.98
CA ASP A 516 -0.09 -32.46 -16.24
C ASP A 516 0.31 -31.69 -14.96
N VAL A 517 -0.03 -32.22 -13.78
CA VAL A 517 0.22 -31.58 -12.48
C VAL A 517 1.59 -31.96 -11.91
N TYR A 518 2.07 -33.18 -12.14
CA TYR A 518 3.20 -33.69 -11.35
C TYR A 518 4.49 -32.88 -11.51
N ARG A 519 4.75 -32.29 -12.69
CA ARG A 519 5.96 -31.48 -12.92
C ARG A 519 5.92 -30.18 -12.14
N TYR A 520 4.77 -29.52 -12.12
CA TYR A 520 4.53 -28.32 -11.31
C TYR A 520 4.73 -28.64 -9.82
N ALA A 521 4.01 -29.63 -9.30
CA ALA A 521 4.08 -29.99 -7.88
C ALA A 521 5.48 -30.47 -7.44
N CYS A 522 6.19 -31.21 -8.31
CA CYS A 522 7.57 -31.61 -8.05
C CYS A 522 8.54 -30.42 -8.05
N GLU A 523 8.33 -29.46 -8.95
CA GLU A 523 9.12 -28.23 -9.01
C GLU A 523 8.94 -27.42 -7.73
N ASP A 524 7.72 -27.22 -7.25
CA ASP A 524 7.44 -26.46 -6.01
C ASP A 524 8.18 -27.05 -4.81
N ALA A 525 8.13 -28.38 -4.64
CA ALA A 525 8.85 -29.06 -3.57
C ALA A 525 10.38 -28.96 -3.71
N ASP A 526 10.93 -29.06 -4.93
CA ASP A 526 12.37 -28.97 -5.20
C ASP A 526 12.91 -27.53 -5.05
N VAL A 527 12.24 -26.56 -5.65
CA VAL A 527 12.59 -25.13 -5.55
C VAL A 527 12.54 -24.68 -4.09
N THR A 528 11.54 -25.12 -3.32
CA THR A 528 11.48 -24.86 -1.88
C THR A 528 12.70 -25.40 -1.14
N LEU A 529 13.19 -26.60 -1.50
CA LEU A 529 14.40 -27.17 -0.89
C LEU A 529 15.66 -26.37 -1.26
N LYS A 530 15.79 -25.96 -2.53
CA LYS A 530 16.89 -25.11 -3.01
C LYS A 530 16.89 -23.76 -2.30
N LEU A 531 15.73 -23.12 -2.17
CA LEU A 531 15.56 -21.86 -1.46
C LEU A 531 15.95 -22.00 0.01
N LYS A 532 15.54 -23.09 0.69
CA LYS A 532 15.96 -23.36 2.06
C LYS A 532 17.49 -23.41 2.20
N ASN A 533 18.19 -24.07 1.29
CA ASN A 533 19.66 -24.19 1.34
C ASN A 533 20.37 -22.84 1.19
N VAL A 534 19.78 -21.88 0.47
CA VAL A 534 20.29 -20.51 0.34
C VAL A 534 19.91 -19.67 1.55
N LEU A 535 18.62 -19.63 1.89
CA LEU A 535 18.08 -18.79 2.96
C LEU A 535 18.61 -19.18 4.35
N GLU A 536 18.86 -20.45 4.61
CA GLU A 536 19.46 -20.89 5.89
C GLU A 536 20.86 -20.31 6.09
N LYS A 537 21.64 -20.14 5.01
CA LYS A 537 22.96 -19.48 5.07
C LYS A 537 22.81 -17.98 5.33
N GLU A 538 21.91 -17.32 4.59
CA GLU A 538 21.58 -15.90 4.76
C GLU A 538 21.11 -15.56 6.18
N LEU A 539 20.24 -16.41 6.77
CA LEU A 539 19.78 -16.27 8.15
C LEU A 539 20.95 -16.22 9.14
N LYS A 540 21.95 -17.07 8.93
CA LYS A 540 23.15 -17.12 9.76
C LYS A 540 24.07 -15.92 9.53
N GLU A 541 24.30 -15.54 8.27
CA GLU A 541 25.13 -14.39 7.90
C GLU A 541 24.57 -13.08 8.44
N HIS A 542 23.24 -12.94 8.49
CA HIS A 542 22.55 -11.76 8.99
C HIS A 542 22.14 -11.83 10.46
N ALA A 543 22.56 -12.87 11.20
CA ALA A 543 22.23 -13.12 12.61
C ALA A 543 20.71 -13.14 12.92
N ALA A 544 19.90 -13.61 11.96
CA ALA A 544 18.44 -13.69 12.07
C ALA A 544 17.93 -15.06 12.55
N GLU A 545 18.81 -16.03 12.81
CA GLU A 545 18.45 -17.39 13.22
C GLU A 545 17.59 -17.43 14.48
N HIS A 546 17.90 -16.62 15.50
CA HIS A 546 17.12 -16.58 16.74
C HIS A 546 15.67 -16.12 16.49
N LEU A 547 15.49 -15.02 15.74
CA LEU A 547 14.17 -14.52 15.38
C LEU A 547 13.37 -15.56 14.58
N PHE A 548 14.03 -16.26 13.66
CA PHE A 548 13.40 -17.29 12.84
C PHE A 548 13.00 -18.53 13.66
N TYR A 549 13.97 -19.18 14.33
CA TYR A 549 13.76 -20.47 14.99
C TYR A 549 13.06 -20.38 16.35
N GLU A 550 13.18 -19.27 17.08
CA GLU A 550 12.62 -19.13 18.43
C GLU A 550 11.32 -18.32 18.47
N ILE A 551 10.97 -17.60 17.39
CA ILE A 551 9.76 -16.74 17.35
C ILE A 551 8.85 -17.09 16.16
N GLU A 552 9.33 -17.01 14.91
CA GLU A 552 8.45 -17.20 13.75
C GLU A 552 8.05 -18.66 13.53
N MET A 553 9.01 -19.59 13.58
CA MET A 553 8.74 -21.01 13.34
C MET A 553 7.91 -21.68 14.44
N PRO A 554 8.14 -21.42 15.75
CA PRO A 554 7.30 -21.96 16.81
C PRO A 554 5.86 -21.45 16.76
N LEU A 555 5.62 -20.28 16.17
CA LEU A 555 4.29 -19.72 16.01
C LEU A 555 3.46 -20.41 14.92
N VAL A 556 4.10 -21.00 13.90
CA VAL A 556 3.40 -21.70 12.80
C VAL A 556 2.39 -22.73 13.32
N PRO A 557 2.76 -23.74 14.16
CA PRO A 557 1.79 -24.71 14.68
C PRO A 557 0.72 -24.07 15.58
N VAL A 558 1.03 -22.94 16.23
CA VAL A 558 0.04 -22.20 17.03
C VAL A 558 -1.03 -21.61 16.11
N LEU A 559 -0.64 -20.97 15.00
CA LEU A 559 -1.59 -20.42 14.03
C LEU A 559 -2.38 -21.53 13.35
N VAL A 560 -1.75 -22.64 12.96
CA VAL A 560 -2.47 -23.82 12.45
C VAL A 560 -3.56 -24.24 13.44
N ASN A 561 -3.26 -24.27 14.75
CA ASN A 561 -4.22 -24.66 15.76
C ASN A 561 -5.35 -23.64 15.93
N ILE A 562 -5.04 -22.34 16.01
CA ILE A 562 -6.05 -21.27 16.15
C ILE A 562 -6.98 -21.24 14.94
N GLU A 563 -6.41 -21.30 13.72
CA GLU A 563 -7.19 -21.31 12.48
C GLU A 563 -8.07 -22.56 12.40
N SER A 564 -7.54 -23.74 12.75
CA SER A 564 -8.31 -24.99 12.77
C SER A 564 -9.39 -25.02 13.85
N ASN A 565 -9.16 -24.38 15.00
CA ASN A 565 -10.16 -24.26 16.06
C ASN A 565 -11.34 -23.43 15.56
N GLY A 566 -11.06 -22.28 14.94
CA GLY A 566 -12.07 -21.30 14.57
C GLY A 566 -12.80 -20.71 15.78
N VAL A 567 -13.74 -19.80 15.51
CA VAL A 567 -14.59 -19.18 16.54
C VAL A 567 -16.06 -19.38 16.21
N ARG A 568 -16.88 -19.62 17.24
CA ARG A 568 -18.33 -19.71 17.10
C ARG A 568 -18.95 -18.33 17.17
N ILE A 569 -20.03 -18.16 16.42
CA ILE A 569 -20.87 -16.97 16.48
C ILE A 569 -22.31 -17.34 16.78
N ASP A 570 -23.00 -16.50 17.56
CA ASP A 570 -24.43 -16.58 17.79
C ASP A 570 -25.18 -15.95 16.61
N THR A 571 -25.59 -16.81 15.67
CA THR A 571 -26.31 -16.38 14.47
C THR A 571 -27.69 -15.81 14.76
N GLU A 572 -28.33 -16.24 15.85
CA GLU A 572 -29.66 -15.75 16.22
C GLU A 572 -29.55 -14.35 16.82
N ALA A 573 -28.56 -14.13 17.70
CA ALA A 573 -28.25 -12.78 18.20
C ALA A 573 -27.91 -11.82 17.05
N LEU A 574 -27.08 -12.25 16.08
CA LEU A 574 -26.76 -11.42 14.90
C LEU A 574 -27.99 -11.10 14.06
N LYS A 575 -28.90 -12.06 13.86
CA LYS A 575 -30.14 -11.83 13.14
C LYS A 575 -31.03 -10.80 13.84
N GLN A 576 -31.17 -10.90 15.16
CA GLN A 576 -31.93 -9.93 15.96
C GLN A 576 -31.30 -8.53 15.90
N SER A 577 -29.96 -8.45 15.97
CA SER A 577 -29.22 -7.19 15.79
C SER A 577 -29.39 -6.63 14.37
N SER A 578 -29.43 -7.47 13.33
CA SER A 578 -29.67 -7.06 11.94
C SER A 578 -31.04 -6.40 11.79
N GLU A 579 -32.09 -7.02 12.33
CA GLU A 579 -33.45 -6.48 12.33
C GLU A 579 -33.52 -5.15 13.10
N HIS A 580 -32.92 -5.09 14.29
CA HIS A 580 -32.88 -3.88 15.12
C HIS A 580 -32.17 -2.71 14.42
N PHE A 581 -30.96 -2.94 13.89
CA PHE A 581 -30.20 -1.90 13.20
C PHE A 581 -30.81 -1.50 11.86
N THR A 582 -31.48 -2.41 11.16
CA THR A 582 -32.23 -2.08 9.95
C THR A 582 -33.36 -1.10 10.24
N LEU A 583 -34.12 -1.32 11.33
CA LEU A 583 -35.15 -0.38 11.76
C LEU A 583 -34.56 0.98 12.15
N ARG A 584 -33.47 0.99 12.93
CA ARG A 584 -32.77 2.23 13.32
C ARG A 584 -32.22 3.00 12.11
N LEU A 585 -31.69 2.29 11.10
CA LEU A 585 -31.24 2.90 9.86
C LEU A 585 -32.39 3.59 9.11
N GLN A 586 -33.57 2.97 9.06
CA GLN A 586 -34.76 3.57 8.44
C GLN A 586 -35.25 4.81 9.20
N GLU A 587 -35.13 4.84 10.52
CA GLU A 587 -35.46 6.01 11.35
C GLU A 587 -34.48 7.16 11.11
N ILE A 588 -33.17 6.89 11.15
CA ILE A 588 -32.12 7.88 10.87
C ILE A 588 -32.25 8.40 9.43
N GLU A 589 -32.57 7.53 8.46
CA GLU A 589 -32.81 7.91 7.08
C GLU A 589 -33.97 8.90 6.95
N LYS A 590 -35.10 8.66 7.62
CA LYS A 590 -36.23 9.60 7.67
C LYS A 590 -35.84 10.94 8.31
N GLU A 591 -35.05 10.92 9.38
CA GLU A 591 -34.55 12.14 10.02
C GLU A 591 -33.61 12.92 9.10
N ILE A 592 -32.73 12.25 8.36
CA ILE A 592 -31.84 12.87 7.38
C ILE A 592 -32.65 13.54 6.27
N TYR A 593 -33.67 12.86 5.73
CA TYR A 593 -34.56 13.44 4.72
C TYR A 593 -35.32 14.64 5.25
N ALA A 594 -35.82 14.60 6.48
CA ALA A 594 -36.46 15.75 7.11
C ALA A 594 -35.50 16.94 7.26
N LEU A 595 -34.26 16.69 7.70
CA LEU A 595 -33.21 17.71 7.83
C LEU A 595 -32.70 18.23 6.47
N ALA A 596 -32.88 17.46 5.40
CA ALA A 596 -32.57 17.85 4.02
C ALA A 596 -33.72 18.58 3.31
N GLY A 597 -34.81 18.93 4.02
CA GLY A 597 -35.96 19.63 3.45
C GLY A 597 -36.96 18.71 2.74
N GLY A 598 -36.99 17.42 3.10
CA GLY A 598 -37.93 16.41 2.59
C GLY A 598 -37.48 15.70 1.31
N GLU A 599 -36.27 15.96 0.83
CA GLU A 599 -35.70 15.29 -0.34
C GLU A 599 -35.13 13.91 0.01
N THR A 600 -35.40 12.93 -0.85
CA THR A 600 -34.82 11.59 -0.76
C THR A 600 -33.57 11.48 -1.64
N PHE A 601 -32.52 10.87 -1.11
CA PHE A 601 -31.26 10.64 -1.81
C PHE A 601 -30.51 9.47 -1.16
N ASN A 602 -29.62 8.82 -1.89
CA ASN A 602 -28.77 7.75 -1.37
C ASN A 602 -27.72 8.33 -0.39
N ILE A 603 -27.97 8.16 0.91
CA ILE A 603 -27.11 8.61 2.02
C ILE A 603 -25.76 7.87 2.02
N GLY A 604 -25.71 6.68 1.42
CA GLY A 604 -24.47 5.93 1.19
C GLY A 604 -23.62 6.52 0.07
N SER A 605 -24.18 7.31 -0.84
CA SER A 605 -23.45 7.92 -1.97
C SER A 605 -22.75 9.20 -1.53
N PRO A 606 -21.40 9.26 -1.52
CA PRO A 606 -20.67 10.48 -1.16
C PRO A 606 -21.00 11.65 -2.10
N LYS A 607 -21.39 11.35 -3.35
CA LYS A 607 -21.74 12.37 -4.35
C LYS A 607 -23.03 13.08 -3.98
N GLN A 608 -24.09 12.32 -3.77
CA GLN A 608 -25.41 12.88 -3.45
C GLN A 608 -25.40 13.57 -2.08
N VAL A 609 -24.74 12.98 -1.08
CA VAL A 609 -24.53 13.64 0.21
C VAL A 609 -23.81 14.98 0.04
N GLY A 610 -22.76 15.02 -0.79
CA GLY A 610 -22.04 16.25 -1.08
C GLY A 610 -22.91 17.35 -1.70
N GLU A 611 -23.70 17.01 -2.72
CA GLU A 611 -24.64 17.93 -3.38
C GLU A 611 -25.67 18.49 -2.38
N VAL A 612 -26.24 17.64 -1.53
CA VAL A 612 -27.21 18.07 -0.51
C VAL A 612 -26.57 18.99 0.53
N LEU A 613 -25.41 18.61 1.09
CA LEU A 613 -24.75 19.38 2.16
C LEU A 613 -24.20 20.73 1.69
N PHE A 614 -23.61 20.77 0.50
CA PHE A 614 -22.79 21.91 0.08
C PHE A 614 -23.42 22.77 -1.02
N ASP A 615 -24.18 22.19 -1.96
CA ASP A 615 -24.87 23.00 -2.98
C ASP A 615 -26.21 23.53 -2.46
N ARG A 616 -26.98 22.68 -1.78
CA ARG A 616 -28.35 23.00 -1.34
C ARG A 616 -28.39 23.61 0.05
N LEU A 617 -27.96 22.87 1.06
CA LEU A 617 -27.93 23.34 2.45
C LEU A 617 -26.83 24.37 2.71
N LYS A 618 -25.83 24.46 1.81
CA LYS A 618 -24.73 25.44 1.84
C LYS A 618 -24.09 25.55 3.23
N ILE A 619 -23.86 24.42 3.88
CA ILE A 619 -23.35 24.35 5.27
C ILE A 619 -21.97 25.02 5.41
N VAL A 620 -21.22 25.09 4.30
CA VAL A 620 -19.92 25.75 4.23
C VAL A 620 -19.80 26.47 2.89
N GLU A 621 -19.29 27.71 2.90
CA GLU A 621 -19.15 28.53 1.67
C GLU A 621 -18.14 27.96 0.66
N LYS A 622 -17.12 27.24 1.13
CA LYS A 622 -16.07 26.62 0.29
C LYS A 622 -15.78 25.19 0.74
N ALA A 623 -16.64 24.26 0.33
CA ALA A 623 -16.41 22.85 0.58
C ALA A 623 -15.26 22.29 -0.28
N LYS A 624 -14.41 21.44 0.32
CA LYS A 624 -13.33 20.76 -0.39
C LYS A 624 -13.93 19.80 -1.43
N LYS A 625 -13.34 19.78 -2.62
CA LYS A 625 -13.69 18.83 -3.70
C LYS A 625 -12.50 17.90 -3.97
N THR A 626 -12.79 16.66 -4.35
CA THR A 626 -11.83 15.70 -4.89
C THR A 626 -11.34 16.18 -6.26
N LYS A 627 -10.27 15.54 -6.76
CA LYS A 627 -9.76 15.79 -8.11
C LYS A 627 -10.80 15.54 -9.22
N THR A 628 -11.84 14.76 -8.95
CA THR A 628 -12.95 14.47 -9.87
C THR A 628 -14.11 15.48 -9.77
N GLY A 629 -13.97 16.54 -8.97
CA GLY A 629 -14.99 17.58 -8.79
C GLY A 629 -16.11 17.23 -7.81
N GLN A 630 -16.07 16.02 -7.22
CA GLN A 630 -17.01 15.58 -6.19
C GLN A 630 -16.67 16.20 -4.84
N TYR A 631 -17.65 16.56 -4.02
CA TYR A 631 -17.36 17.03 -2.68
C TYR A 631 -16.74 15.94 -1.80
N VAL A 632 -15.77 16.33 -0.97
CA VAL A 632 -15.15 15.41 -0.02
C VAL A 632 -16.08 15.26 1.19
N THR A 633 -16.74 14.12 1.30
CA THR A 633 -17.57 13.77 2.45
C THR A 633 -16.94 12.58 3.21
N SER A 634 -15.63 12.57 3.41
CA SER A 634 -15.00 11.55 4.28
C SER A 634 -15.46 11.75 5.72
N GLU A 635 -15.34 10.69 6.53
CA GLU A 635 -15.68 10.73 7.96
C GLU A 635 -14.96 11.88 8.67
N GLU A 636 -13.66 12.04 8.45
CA GLU A 636 -12.83 13.13 8.98
C GLU A 636 -13.36 14.53 8.61
N VAL A 637 -13.72 14.75 7.33
CA VAL A 637 -14.25 16.04 6.89
C VAL A 637 -15.63 16.31 7.50
N LEU A 638 -16.50 15.30 7.53
CA LEU A 638 -17.81 15.43 8.14
C LEU A 638 -17.71 15.68 9.65
N GLU A 639 -16.80 15.00 10.35
CA GLU A 639 -16.58 15.19 11.79
C GLU A 639 -16.13 16.63 12.11
N SER A 640 -15.21 17.19 11.30
CA SER A 640 -14.80 18.59 11.43
C SER A 640 -15.95 19.60 11.23
N LEU A 641 -17.00 19.19 10.52
CA LEU A 641 -18.18 19.99 10.22
C LEU A 641 -19.38 19.65 11.12
N ARG A 642 -19.25 18.72 12.07
CA ARG A 642 -20.36 18.21 12.90
C ARG A 642 -21.13 19.30 13.63
N ASN A 643 -20.44 20.37 14.05
CA ASN A 643 -21.04 21.52 14.73
C ASN A 643 -21.78 22.50 13.81
N LYS A 644 -21.70 22.33 12.49
CA LYS A 644 -22.30 23.25 11.51
C LYS A 644 -23.76 22.93 11.20
N HIS A 645 -24.15 21.65 11.21
CA HIS A 645 -25.52 21.24 10.96
C HIS A 645 -25.82 19.86 11.55
N ALA A 646 -27.00 19.68 12.15
CA ALA A 646 -27.39 18.42 12.79
C ALA A 646 -27.40 17.21 11.83
N ILE A 647 -27.70 17.44 10.55
CA ILE A 647 -27.70 16.40 9.50
C ILE A 647 -26.38 15.65 9.40
N ILE A 648 -25.26 16.31 9.70
CA ILE A 648 -23.92 15.74 9.54
C ILE A 648 -23.71 14.61 10.56
N GLY A 649 -24.10 14.85 11.82
CA GLY A 649 -24.05 13.82 12.86
C GLY A 649 -24.89 12.59 12.50
N LYS A 650 -26.07 12.81 11.91
CA LYS A 650 -26.95 11.71 11.47
C LYS A 650 -26.41 10.94 10.28
N ILE A 651 -25.78 11.62 9.31
CA ILE A 651 -25.12 10.96 8.17
C ILE A 651 -23.95 10.09 8.64
N LEU A 652 -23.15 10.59 9.60
CA LEU A 652 -22.06 9.84 10.21
C LEU A 652 -22.59 8.59 10.93
N GLU A 653 -23.65 8.73 11.74
CA GLU A 653 -24.34 7.63 12.42
C GLU A 653 -24.86 6.58 11.41
N TYR A 654 -25.56 7.03 10.35
CA TYR A 654 -26.07 6.15 9.28
C TYR A 654 -24.95 5.36 8.60
N ARG A 655 -23.84 6.02 8.25
CA ARG A 655 -22.73 5.35 7.57
C ARG A 655 -22.01 4.36 8.48
N GLY A 656 -21.83 4.72 9.75
CA GLY A 656 -21.29 3.82 10.78
C GLY A 656 -22.13 2.54 10.89
N LEU A 657 -23.43 2.69 11.15
CA LEU A 657 -24.37 1.58 11.28
C LEU A 657 -24.47 0.74 9.99
N LYS A 658 -24.55 1.37 8.81
CA LYS A 658 -24.63 0.66 7.53
C LYS A 658 -23.36 -0.15 7.26
N LYS A 659 -22.18 0.39 7.57
CA LYS A 659 -20.92 -0.34 7.47
C LYS A 659 -20.94 -1.53 8.44
N LEU A 660 -21.36 -1.31 9.67
CA LEU A 660 -21.43 -2.34 10.71
C LEU A 660 -22.34 -3.52 10.29
N LEU A 661 -23.53 -3.20 9.77
CA LEU A 661 -24.51 -4.15 9.29
C LEU A 661 -23.96 -4.99 8.11
N SER A 662 -23.53 -4.31 7.05
CA SER A 662 -23.08 -4.96 5.80
C SER A 662 -21.73 -5.68 5.91
N THR A 663 -20.81 -5.18 6.74
CA THR A 663 -19.44 -5.73 6.84
C THR A 663 -19.34 -6.84 7.87
N TYR A 664 -20.16 -6.80 8.92
CA TYR A 664 -20.06 -7.77 10.03
C TYR A 664 -21.35 -8.55 10.26
N ILE A 665 -22.48 -7.88 10.48
CA ILE A 665 -23.69 -8.58 10.97
C ILE A 665 -24.30 -9.52 9.92
N ASP A 666 -24.55 -9.02 8.71
CA ASP A 666 -25.14 -9.84 7.63
C ASP A 666 -24.10 -10.78 7.00
N ALA A 667 -22.86 -10.34 7.10
CA ALA A 667 -21.65 -10.91 6.59
C ALA A 667 -21.23 -12.19 7.33
N LEU A 668 -20.84 -12.08 8.60
CA LEU A 668 -20.20 -13.15 9.37
C LEU A 668 -20.96 -14.49 9.34
N PRO A 669 -22.31 -14.55 9.41
CA PRO A 669 -23.05 -15.80 9.31
C PRO A 669 -22.78 -16.59 8.01
N GLN A 670 -22.47 -15.89 6.92
CA GLN A 670 -22.19 -16.50 5.62
C GLN A 670 -20.75 -17.03 5.49
N LEU A 671 -19.84 -16.70 6.43
CA LEU A 671 -18.48 -17.30 6.51
C LEU A 671 -18.42 -18.52 7.42
N ILE A 672 -19.55 -18.95 7.98
CA ILE A 672 -19.56 -20.14 8.81
C ILE A 672 -19.24 -21.33 7.91
N ASN A 673 -18.11 -21.98 8.18
CA ASN A 673 -17.72 -23.17 7.48
C ASN A 673 -18.73 -24.29 7.77
N PRO A 674 -19.39 -24.87 6.74
CA PRO A 674 -20.44 -25.87 6.96
C PRO A 674 -19.97 -27.16 7.64
N ARG A 675 -18.66 -27.48 7.58
CA ARG A 675 -18.11 -28.72 8.18
C ARG A 675 -17.94 -28.58 9.69
N THR A 676 -17.58 -27.39 10.17
CA THR A 676 -17.23 -27.14 11.57
C THR A 676 -18.27 -26.34 12.33
N GLY A 677 -19.13 -25.60 11.62
CA GLY A 677 -20.07 -24.64 12.22
C GLY A 677 -19.38 -23.42 12.83
N ARG A 678 -18.18 -23.07 12.35
CA ARG A 678 -17.36 -21.98 12.89
C ARG A 678 -16.80 -21.08 11.79
N ILE A 679 -16.38 -19.88 12.17
CA ILE A 679 -15.62 -18.98 11.31
C ILE A 679 -14.13 -19.27 11.50
N HIS A 680 -13.41 -19.41 10.39
CA HIS A 680 -11.98 -19.70 10.36
C HIS A 680 -11.25 -18.56 9.67
N THR A 681 -10.76 -17.60 10.45
CA THR A 681 -9.93 -16.52 9.92
C THR A 681 -8.54 -17.04 9.57
N SER A 682 -7.89 -16.47 8.54
CA SER A 682 -6.49 -16.72 8.20
C SER A 682 -5.59 -15.67 8.85
N PHE A 683 -4.64 -16.10 9.67
CA PHE A 683 -3.60 -15.26 10.26
C PHE A 683 -2.33 -15.26 9.40
N ASN A 684 -1.86 -14.07 9.02
CA ASN A 684 -0.68 -13.94 8.16
C ASN A 684 0.51 -13.35 8.92
N GLN A 685 1.62 -14.09 8.97
CA GLN A 685 2.88 -13.68 9.61
C GLN A 685 3.70 -12.72 8.73
N ALA A 686 3.78 -12.96 7.43
CA ALA A 686 4.70 -12.29 6.51
C ALA A 686 4.04 -11.17 5.67
N VAL A 687 3.16 -10.36 6.29
CA VAL A 687 2.44 -9.26 5.60
C VAL A 687 2.82 -7.89 6.15
N THR A 688 2.80 -7.71 7.48
CA THR A 688 3.12 -6.40 8.07
C THR A 688 4.62 -6.27 8.20
N ALA A 689 5.20 -5.13 7.83
CA ALA A 689 6.65 -4.95 7.99
C ALA A 689 7.09 -4.77 9.46
N THR A 690 6.15 -4.57 10.39
CA THR A 690 6.43 -4.44 11.83
C THR A 690 6.47 -5.77 12.55
N GLY A 691 6.08 -6.89 11.94
CA GLY A 691 6.02 -8.20 12.62
C GLY A 691 4.66 -8.53 13.23
N ARG A 692 3.69 -7.59 13.25
CA ARG A 692 2.33 -7.85 13.74
C ARG A 692 1.62 -8.88 12.85
N LEU A 693 0.82 -9.75 13.47
CA LEU A 693 -0.10 -10.61 12.72
C LEU A 693 -1.16 -9.74 12.03
N SER A 694 -1.52 -10.14 10.81
CA SER A 694 -2.72 -9.64 10.14
C SER A 694 -3.73 -10.77 9.97
N SER A 695 -4.99 -10.42 9.73
CA SER A 695 -6.09 -11.38 9.60
C SER A 695 -6.86 -11.13 8.31
N SER A 696 -7.25 -12.19 7.61
CA SER A 696 -8.05 -12.19 6.38
C SER A 696 -9.10 -13.30 6.41
N ASN A 697 -10.15 -13.15 5.59
CA ASN A 697 -11.21 -14.15 5.40
C ASN A 697 -11.88 -14.70 6.69
N PRO A 698 -12.50 -13.86 7.56
CA PRO A 698 -12.59 -12.40 7.52
C PRO A 698 -11.44 -11.73 8.28
N ASN A 699 -11.28 -10.42 8.09
CA ASN A 699 -10.35 -9.62 8.90
C ASN A 699 -10.98 -9.29 10.27
N LEU A 700 -10.63 -10.09 11.28
CA LEU A 700 -11.12 -9.93 12.65
C LEU A 700 -10.34 -8.88 13.46
N GLN A 701 -9.18 -8.41 12.97
CA GLN A 701 -8.41 -7.33 13.60
C GLN A 701 -9.12 -5.97 13.54
N ASN A 702 -10.05 -5.79 12.60
CA ASN A 702 -10.74 -4.52 12.38
C ASN A 702 -12.09 -4.41 13.09
N ILE A 703 -12.48 -5.38 13.94
CA ILE A 703 -13.75 -5.32 14.65
C ILE A 703 -13.73 -4.12 15.61
N PRO A 704 -14.69 -3.18 15.51
CA PRO A 704 -14.71 -1.99 16.35
C PRO A 704 -14.74 -2.33 17.84
N ILE A 705 -13.94 -1.60 18.64
CA ILE A 705 -13.76 -1.85 20.09
C ILE A 705 -14.58 -0.89 20.95
N ARG A 706 -14.66 0.38 20.56
CA ARG A 706 -15.08 1.48 21.46
C ARG A 706 -16.51 1.96 21.27
N ASP A 707 -17.07 1.77 20.08
CA ASP A 707 -18.41 2.25 19.77
C ASP A 707 -19.46 1.28 20.33
N GLU A 708 -20.54 1.81 20.90
CA GLU A 708 -21.63 1.02 21.49
C GLU A 708 -22.19 0.00 20.49
N ASP A 709 -22.35 0.39 19.23
CA ASP A 709 -22.82 -0.53 18.18
C ASP A 709 -21.74 -1.58 17.83
N GLY A 710 -20.45 -1.25 17.98
CA GLY A 710 -19.33 -2.17 17.77
C GLY A 710 -19.22 -3.25 18.85
N LYS A 711 -19.56 -2.91 20.08
CA LYS A 711 -19.67 -3.85 21.20
C LYS A 711 -20.68 -4.97 20.92
N GLU A 712 -21.80 -4.65 20.26
CA GLU A 712 -22.81 -5.65 19.90
C GLU A 712 -22.27 -6.73 18.96
N ILE A 713 -21.31 -6.42 18.08
CA ILE A 713 -20.66 -7.44 17.24
C ILE A 713 -19.86 -8.42 18.10
N ARG A 714 -19.07 -7.92 19.07
CA ARG A 714 -18.26 -8.77 19.95
C ARG A 714 -19.13 -9.70 20.79
N LYS A 715 -20.33 -9.26 21.18
CA LYS A 715 -21.30 -10.08 21.90
C LYS A 715 -21.73 -11.33 21.13
N ALA A 716 -21.69 -11.30 19.80
CA ALA A 716 -22.00 -12.45 18.97
C ALA A 716 -20.92 -13.54 19.01
N PHE A 717 -19.68 -13.22 19.37
CA PHE A 717 -18.61 -14.21 19.46
C PHE A 717 -18.72 -14.98 20.78
N ILE A 718 -18.97 -16.27 20.69
CA ILE A 718 -19.30 -17.14 21.83
C ILE A 718 -18.32 -18.32 21.91
N PRO A 719 -18.12 -18.92 23.10
CA PRO A 719 -17.26 -20.08 23.26
C PRO A 719 -17.94 -21.37 22.76
N ASP A 720 -17.20 -22.48 22.77
CA ASP A 720 -17.73 -23.82 22.56
C ASP A 720 -18.77 -24.20 23.64
N ASP A 721 -19.65 -25.15 23.31
CA ASP A 721 -20.67 -25.60 24.25
C ASP A 721 -20.03 -26.20 25.51
N GLY A 722 -20.52 -25.80 26.69
CA GLY A 722 -19.94 -26.19 27.98
C GLY A 722 -18.61 -25.49 28.32
N CYS A 723 -18.23 -24.46 27.55
CA CYS A 723 -17.07 -23.62 27.81
C CYS A 723 -17.49 -22.18 28.14
N GLU A 724 -16.56 -21.43 28.75
CA GLU A 724 -16.65 -20.00 28.98
C GLU A 724 -15.63 -19.26 28.10
N PHE A 725 -15.92 -18.01 27.76
CA PHE A 725 -15.03 -17.16 26.99
C PHE A 725 -14.03 -16.49 27.94
N PHE A 726 -12.74 -16.62 27.63
CA PHE A 726 -11.68 -16.00 28.39
C PHE A 726 -10.88 -15.07 27.49
N SER A 727 -10.68 -13.83 27.94
CA SER A 727 -9.84 -12.85 27.26
C SER A 727 -8.72 -12.40 28.18
N ALA A 728 -7.52 -12.25 27.61
CA ALA A 728 -6.37 -11.66 28.26
C ALA A 728 -5.71 -10.63 27.33
N ASP A 729 -5.54 -9.39 27.81
CA ASP A 729 -4.99 -8.26 27.05
C ASP A 729 -3.76 -7.67 27.75
N TYR A 730 -2.74 -7.32 26.98
CA TYR A 730 -1.57 -6.66 27.57
C TYR A 730 -1.85 -5.21 27.96
N SER A 731 -1.74 -4.91 29.25
CA SER A 731 -1.94 -3.56 29.80
C SER A 731 -0.86 -2.59 29.33
N GLN A 732 -1.17 -1.80 28.29
CA GLN A 732 -0.33 -0.70 27.79
C GLN A 732 1.10 -1.14 27.39
N ILE A 733 1.21 -2.29 26.73
CA ILE A 733 2.51 -2.90 26.36
C ILE A 733 3.46 -1.94 25.66
N GLU A 734 2.98 -1.13 24.72
CA GLU A 734 3.81 -0.20 23.96
C GLU A 734 4.43 0.90 24.84
N LEU A 735 3.72 1.37 25.87
CA LEU A 735 4.26 2.35 26.81
C LEU A 735 5.29 1.71 27.75
N ARG A 736 5.11 0.44 28.12
CA ARG A 736 6.10 -0.32 28.90
C ARG A 736 7.37 -0.57 28.08
N ILE A 737 7.22 -0.88 26.79
CA ILE A 737 8.33 -1.01 25.85
C ILE A 737 9.04 0.33 25.69
N MET A 738 8.31 1.45 25.54
CA MET A 738 8.93 2.78 25.49
C MET A 738 9.74 3.06 26.76
N ALA A 739 9.20 2.76 27.95
CA ALA A 739 9.94 2.90 29.20
C ALA A 739 11.21 2.04 29.23
N HIS A 740 11.14 0.82 28.70
CA HIS A 740 12.27 -0.10 28.62
C HIS A 740 13.36 0.38 27.64
N LEU A 741 12.98 0.80 26.43
CA LEU A 741 13.89 1.23 25.37
C LEU A 741 14.54 2.59 25.66
N SER A 742 13.76 3.51 26.25
CA SER A 742 14.27 4.82 26.69
C SER A 742 15.07 4.76 27.98
N GLN A 743 14.79 3.78 28.84
CA GLN A 743 15.32 3.70 30.21
C GLN A 743 15.03 4.95 31.05
N ASP A 744 13.93 5.65 30.72
CA ASP A 744 13.52 6.85 31.44
C ASP A 744 13.08 6.51 32.87
N LYS A 745 13.82 7.04 33.85
CA LYS A 745 13.59 6.72 35.28
C LYS A 745 12.20 7.14 35.73
N ASN A 746 11.75 8.32 35.30
CA ASN A 746 10.45 8.85 35.71
C ASN A 746 9.29 8.00 35.15
N MET A 747 9.43 7.51 33.93
CA MET A 747 8.44 6.61 33.33
C MET A 747 8.47 5.22 33.96
N ILE A 748 9.66 4.66 34.22
CA ILE A 748 9.83 3.37 34.89
C ILE A 748 9.23 3.43 36.31
N ASP A 749 9.56 4.45 37.10
CA ASP A 749 9.08 4.61 38.47
C ASP A 749 7.55 4.76 38.52
N ALA A 750 6.95 5.43 37.52
CA ALA A 750 5.50 5.55 37.43
C ALA A 750 4.82 4.17 37.26
N PHE A 751 5.39 3.28 36.43
CA PHE A 751 4.89 1.92 36.29
C PHE A 751 5.17 1.05 37.51
N LEU A 752 6.36 1.13 38.11
CA LEU A 752 6.73 0.34 39.29
C LEU A 752 5.91 0.72 40.53
N SER A 753 5.48 1.98 40.62
CA SER A 753 4.60 2.47 41.69
C SER A 753 3.13 2.06 41.52
N GLY A 754 2.78 1.38 40.40
CA GLY A 754 1.42 0.95 40.11
C GLY A 754 0.47 2.09 39.72
N TYR A 755 0.99 3.28 39.43
CA TYR A 755 0.17 4.41 39.00
C TYR A 755 -0.32 4.22 37.56
N ASP A 756 -1.49 4.77 37.25
CA ASP A 756 -1.94 4.95 35.88
C ASP A 756 -1.00 5.95 35.19
N ILE A 757 -0.25 5.48 34.19
CA ILE A 757 0.74 6.29 33.46
C ILE A 757 0.11 7.54 32.83
N HIS A 758 -1.15 7.49 32.40
CA HIS A 758 -1.84 8.65 31.82
C HIS A 758 -2.18 9.67 32.90
N ALA A 759 -2.63 9.23 34.06
CA ALA A 759 -2.91 10.10 35.20
C ALA A 759 -1.61 10.70 35.75
N ALA A 760 -0.56 9.89 35.90
CA ALA A 760 0.77 10.35 36.33
C ALA A 760 1.36 11.38 35.35
N THR A 761 1.19 11.16 34.04
CA THR A 761 1.62 12.12 33.03
C THR A 761 0.79 13.41 33.10
N ALA A 762 -0.53 13.31 33.22
CA ALA A 762 -1.40 14.47 33.39
C ALA A 762 -1.04 15.30 34.63
N ALA A 763 -0.83 14.66 35.78
CA ALA A 763 -0.45 15.31 37.03
C ALA A 763 0.81 16.16 36.86
N LYS A 764 1.84 15.60 36.20
CA LYS A 764 3.10 16.29 35.95
C LYS A 764 2.96 17.43 34.92
N ILE A 765 2.24 17.20 33.82
CA ILE A 765 2.00 18.21 32.78
C ILE A 765 1.21 19.41 33.34
N TYR A 766 0.10 19.15 34.03
CA TYR A 766 -0.78 20.18 34.58
C TYR A 766 -0.32 20.72 35.94
N LYS A 767 0.76 20.17 36.51
CA LYS A 767 1.31 20.53 37.82
C LYS A 767 0.27 20.46 38.95
N VAL A 768 -0.51 19.39 38.96
CA VAL A 768 -1.53 19.07 39.97
C VAL A 768 -1.16 17.76 40.68
N ASP A 769 -1.75 17.49 41.84
CA ASP A 769 -1.62 16.18 42.48
C ASP A 769 -2.29 15.10 41.61
N ILE A 770 -1.79 13.87 41.66
CA ILE A 770 -2.36 12.76 40.87
C ILE A 770 -3.84 12.50 41.21
N ASN A 771 -4.25 12.79 42.44
CA ASN A 771 -5.64 12.65 42.89
C ASN A 771 -6.55 13.79 42.38
N ASP A 772 -5.96 14.92 41.97
CA ASP A 772 -6.68 16.07 41.41
C ASP A 772 -6.79 16.01 39.87
N VAL A 773 -6.27 14.94 39.25
CA VAL A 773 -6.34 14.75 37.80
C VAL A 773 -7.78 14.46 37.38
N THR A 774 -8.36 15.39 36.63
CA THR A 774 -9.70 15.21 36.07
C THR A 774 -9.71 14.18 34.92
N ALA A 775 -10.89 13.62 34.64
CA ALA A 775 -11.08 12.69 33.52
C ALA A 775 -10.70 13.31 32.16
N ASP A 776 -10.93 14.62 31.98
CA ASP A 776 -10.55 15.35 30.77
C ASP A 776 -9.02 15.47 30.63
N MET A 777 -8.34 15.85 31.71
CA MET A 777 -6.87 15.92 31.76
C MET A 777 -6.24 14.55 31.45
N ARG A 778 -6.77 13.49 32.06
CA ARG A 778 -6.34 12.11 31.78
C ARG A 778 -6.55 11.74 30.31
N ARG A 779 -7.72 12.07 29.72
CA ARG A 779 -8.02 11.79 28.31
C ARG A 779 -7.03 12.53 27.38
N LYS A 780 -6.78 13.80 27.64
CA LYS A 780 -5.81 14.62 26.89
C LYS A 780 -4.40 14.05 26.99
N ALA A 781 -3.94 13.70 28.19
CA ALA A 781 -2.64 13.07 28.41
C ALA A 781 -2.53 11.69 27.75
N LYS A 782 -3.62 10.90 27.74
CA LYS A 782 -3.66 9.63 26.99
C LYS A 782 -3.42 9.84 25.50
N THR A 783 -4.13 10.79 24.89
CA THR A 783 -3.94 11.12 23.47
C THR A 783 -2.52 11.62 23.19
N ALA A 784 -1.96 12.44 24.09
CA ALA A 784 -0.59 12.91 23.99
C ALA A 784 0.43 11.78 24.12
N ASN A 785 0.31 10.89 25.11
CA ASN A 785 1.23 9.75 25.31
C ASN A 785 1.32 8.90 24.05
N PHE A 786 0.17 8.44 23.53
CA PHE A 786 0.16 7.64 22.30
C PHE A 786 0.62 8.44 21.09
N GLY A 787 0.30 9.74 21.00
CA GLY A 787 0.79 10.58 19.90
C GLY A 787 2.32 10.72 19.92
N ILE A 788 2.89 11.08 21.06
CA ILE A 788 4.30 11.45 21.20
C ILE A 788 5.21 10.25 21.01
N ILE A 789 4.86 9.08 21.60
CA ILE A 789 5.66 7.85 21.39
C ILE A 789 5.69 7.43 19.92
N TYR A 790 4.75 7.91 19.11
CA TYR A 790 4.68 7.65 17.68
C TYR A 790 5.24 8.78 16.78
N GLY A 791 5.95 9.73 17.38
CA GLY A 791 6.54 10.85 16.66
C GLY A 791 5.51 11.80 16.03
N ILE A 792 4.35 12.00 16.68
CA ILE A 792 3.37 12.99 16.21
C ILE A 792 3.96 14.41 16.22
N SER A 793 3.63 15.21 15.22
CA SER A 793 4.00 16.62 15.20
C SER A 793 3.07 17.47 16.07
N VAL A 794 3.52 18.67 16.45
CA VAL A 794 2.68 19.68 17.13
C VAL A 794 1.37 19.92 16.36
N PHE A 795 1.45 19.99 15.03
CA PHE A 795 0.27 20.18 14.18
C PHE A 795 -0.69 18.98 14.30
N GLY A 796 -0.18 17.75 14.18
CA GLY A 796 -1.01 16.55 14.27
C GLY A 796 -1.62 16.34 15.65
N LEU A 797 -0.92 16.70 16.73
CA LEU A 797 -1.46 16.61 18.08
C LEU A 797 -2.56 17.66 18.32
N ALA A 798 -2.35 18.90 17.87
CA ALA A 798 -3.35 19.97 17.96
C ALA A 798 -4.67 19.59 17.27
N GLU A 799 -4.58 18.99 16.08
CA GLU A 799 -5.73 18.53 15.32
C GLU A 799 -6.47 17.38 16.02
N ARG A 800 -5.76 16.34 16.49
CA ARG A 800 -6.38 15.21 17.20
C ARG A 800 -7.03 15.59 18.52
N MET A 801 -6.47 16.57 19.22
CA MET A 801 -7.00 17.02 20.51
C MET A 801 -8.01 18.16 20.36
N ASN A 802 -8.15 18.72 19.16
CA ASN A 802 -8.95 19.92 18.88
C ASN A 802 -8.56 21.10 19.81
N VAL A 803 -7.25 21.36 19.94
CA VAL A 803 -6.69 22.44 20.78
C VAL A 803 -5.82 23.39 19.95
N PRO A 804 -5.57 24.63 20.41
CA PRO A 804 -4.63 25.52 19.75
C PRO A 804 -3.23 24.91 19.65
N ARG A 805 -2.50 25.24 18.57
CA ARG A 805 -1.12 24.74 18.35
C ARG A 805 -0.17 25.04 19.51
N GLN A 806 -0.38 26.17 20.19
CA GLN A 806 0.42 26.56 21.35
C GLN A 806 0.21 25.59 22.53
N GLU A 807 -1.03 25.21 22.83
CA GLU A 807 -1.35 24.22 23.88
C GLU A 807 -0.75 22.85 23.53
N ALA A 808 -0.88 22.39 22.27
CA ALA A 808 -0.27 21.14 21.83
C ALA A 808 1.26 21.14 21.96
N LYS A 809 1.90 22.28 21.67
CA LYS A 809 3.35 22.43 21.84
C LYS A 809 3.75 22.35 23.31
N GLU A 810 3.05 23.07 24.19
CA GLU A 810 3.29 23.03 25.63
C GLU A 810 3.13 21.62 26.23
N LEU A 811 2.18 20.84 25.71
CA LEU A 811 2.01 19.43 26.10
C LEU A 811 3.21 18.56 25.68
N ILE A 812 3.72 18.73 24.46
CA ILE A 812 4.89 17.98 23.97
C ILE A 812 6.15 18.39 24.75
N ASP A 813 6.37 19.69 24.91
CA ASP A 813 7.52 20.24 25.63
C ASP A 813 7.49 19.76 27.10
N GLY A 814 6.35 19.88 27.79
CA GLY A 814 6.18 19.40 29.17
C GLY A 814 6.30 17.88 29.31
N TYR A 815 5.93 17.12 28.29
CA TYR A 815 6.14 15.66 28.26
C TYR A 815 7.64 15.32 28.21
N PHE A 816 8.43 15.98 27.36
CA PHE A 816 9.86 15.74 27.28
C PHE A 816 10.65 16.32 28.46
N GLU A 817 10.16 17.39 29.10
CA GLU A 817 10.70 17.84 30.39
C GLU A 817 10.48 16.79 31.49
N THR A 818 9.34 16.10 31.45
CA THR A 818 8.99 15.05 32.40
C THR A 818 9.72 13.74 32.12
N TYR A 819 9.89 13.38 30.85
CA TYR A 819 10.50 12.13 30.38
C TYR A 819 11.66 12.43 29.40
N PRO A 820 12.78 13.01 29.88
CA PRO A 820 13.86 13.47 29.03
C PRO A 820 14.53 12.34 28.23
N GLN A 821 14.65 11.14 28.79
CA GLN A 821 15.29 10.02 28.09
C GLN A 821 14.44 9.47 26.95
N VAL A 822 13.12 9.72 26.94
CA VAL A 822 12.26 9.36 25.81
C VAL A 822 12.66 10.16 24.57
N LYS A 823 12.93 11.46 24.72
CA LYS A 823 13.41 12.30 23.61
C LYS A 823 14.77 11.82 23.09
N GLU A 824 15.70 11.56 24.01
CA GLU A 824 17.04 11.03 23.69
C GLU A 824 16.95 9.71 22.91
N TYR A 825 16.04 8.82 23.31
CA TYR A 825 15.79 7.57 22.58
C TYR A 825 15.24 7.81 21.19
N MET A 826 14.24 8.69 21.02
CA MET A 826 13.67 9.01 19.69
C MET A 826 14.73 9.57 18.74
N ASP A 827 15.53 10.53 19.22
CA ASP A 827 16.62 11.14 18.45
C ASP A 827 17.68 10.09 18.07
N ARG A 828 18.07 9.22 19.01
CA ARG A 828 18.99 8.10 18.76
C ARG A 828 18.44 7.09 17.78
N SER A 829 17.15 6.74 17.85
CA SER A 829 16.53 5.78 16.92
C SER A 829 16.58 6.30 15.47
N ILE A 830 16.30 7.59 15.29
CA ILE A 830 16.44 8.25 13.98
C ILE A 830 17.90 8.25 13.51
N GLN A 831 18.85 8.53 14.41
CA GLN A 831 20.27 8.50 14.07
C GLN A 831 20.72 7.10 13.61
N VAL A 832 20.40 6.06 14.37
CA VAL A 832 20.68 4.67 14.00
C VAL A 832 20.07 4.33 12.65
N ALA A 833 18.82 4.73 12.41
CA ALA A 833 18.16 4.54 11.13
C ALA A 833 18.92 5.19 9.97
N ARG A 834 19.41 6.43 10.15
CA ARG A 834 20.18 7.16 9.13
C ARG A 834 21.54 6.54 8.85
N GLU A 835 22.21 6.05 9.88
CA GLU A 835 23.54 5.43 9.78
C GLU A 835 23.48 4.04 9.13
N ASN A 836 22.52 3.21 9.55
CA ASN A 836 22.45 1.80 9.15
C ASN A 836 21.46 1.54 8.00
N GLY A 837 20.54 2.47 7.74
CA GLY A 837 19.43 2.28 6.79
C GLY A 837 18.26 1.46 7.36
N TYR A 838 18.31 1.05 8.64
CA TYR A 838 17.26 0.27 9.31
C TYR A 838 17.25 0.50 10.83
N VAL A 839 16.17 0.09 11.48
CA VAL A 839 16.05 0.00 12.95
C VAL A 839 15.68 -1.43 13.38
N GLU A 840 15.91 -1.75 14.65
CA GLU A 840 15.67 -3.10 15.20
C GLU A 840 14.70 -3.11 16.38
N THR A 841 13.96 -4.20 16.56
CA THR A 841 13.19 -4.51 17.77
C THR A 841 14.09 -5.07 18.88
N ILE A 842 13.53 -5.28 20.07
CA ILE A 842 14.20 -5.97 21.20
C ILE A 842 14.70 -7.37 20.79
N PHE A 843 14.00 -8.03 19.86
CA PHE A 843 14.35 -9.35 19.35
C PHE A 843 15.12 -9.29 18.01
N HIS A 844 15.72 -8.14 17.70
CA HIS A 844 16.54 -7.91 16.51
C HIS A 844 15.81 -8.06 15.17
N ARG A 845 14.47 -7.92 15.16
CA ARG A 845 13.73 -7.79 13.89
C ARG A 845 14.07 -6.46 13.24
N LYS A 846 14.56 -6.51 12.00
CA LYS A 846 14.92 -5.32 11.23
C LYS A 846 13.70 -4.70 10.55
N ARG A 847 13.69 -3.38 10.48
CA ARG A 847 12.78 -2.57 9.65
C ARG A 847 13.64 -1.69 8.76
N PHE A 848 13.66 -1.96 7.46
CA PHE A 848 14.45 -1.20 6.51
C PHE A 848 13.73 0.10 6.12
N LEU A 849 14.50 1.19 6.05
CA LEU A 849 14.00 2.55 5.86
C LEU A 849 14.81 3.23 4.74
N PRO A 850 14.63 2.85 3.47
CA PRO A 850 15.44 3.36 2.35
C PRO A 850 15.34 4.89 2.21
N ASP A 851 14.22 5.47 2.64
CA ASP A 851 13.92 6.90 2.54
C ASP A 851 14.41 7.74 3.74
N ILE A 852 15.09 7.13 4.72
CA ILE A 852 15.53 7.83 5.95
C ILE A 852 16.51 8.98 5.71
N ASN A 853 17.26 8.91 4.61
CA ASN A 853 18.22 9.93 4.17
C ASN A 853 17.68 10.79 3.01
N SER A 854 16.37 10.70 2.71
CA SER A 854 15.75 11.47 1.64
C SER A 854 15.91 12.97 1.86
N ARG A 855 16.27 13.71 0.79
CA ARG A 855 16.36 15.18 0.83
C ARG A 855 14.97 15.82 0.99
N ASN A 856 13.90 15.17 0.51
CA ASN A 856 12.53 15.64 0.67
C ASN A 856 12.07 15.50 2.12
N ALA A 857 11.67 16.62 2.74
CA ALA A 857 11.34 16.66 4.16
C ALA A 857 10.09 15.84 4.53
N VAL A 858 9.12 15.71 3.63
CA VAL A 858 7.89 14.94 3.87
C VAL A 858 8.19 13.43 3.85
N VAL A 859 8.94 12.98 2.84
CA VAL A 859 9.37 11.58 2.70
C VAL A 859 10.24 11.18 3.87
N ARG A 860 11.26 11.99 4.18
CA ARG A 860 12.15 11.79 5.33
C ARG A 860 11.37 11.78 6.65
N GLY A 861 10.47 12.75 6.87
CA GLY A 861 9.67 12.81 8.09
C GLY A 861 8.68 11.65 8.27
N TYR A 862 8.32 10.94 7.19
CA TYR A 862 7.59 9.68 7.28
C TYR A 862 8.51 8.52 7.71
N ALA A 863 9.70 8.41 7.11
CA ALA A 863 10.70 7.41 7.49
C ALA A 863 11.17 7.58 8.95
N GLU A 864 11.40 8.81 9.40
CA GLU A 864 11.78 9.14 10.79
C GLU A 864 10.72 8.69 11.81
N ARG A 865 9.43 8.89 11.50
CA ARG A 865 8.35 8.37 12.35
C ARG A 865 8.36 6.85 12.41
N ASN A 866 8.57 6.19 11.27
CA ASN A 866 8.68 4.73 11.25
C ASN A 866 9.92 4.22 12.02
N ALA A 867 11.04 4.96 12.02
CA ALA A 867 12.22 4.66 12.81
C ALA A 867 11.95 4.66 14.33
N ILE A 868 11.01 5.48 14.79
CA ILE A 868 10.59 5.50 16.20
C ILE A 868 9.56 4.40 16.47
N ASN A 869 8.59 4.22 15.57
CA ASN A 869 7.42 3.36 15.79
C ASN A 869 7.75 1.87 15.69
N ALA A 870 8.56 1.48 14.70
CA ALA A 870 8.80 0.08 14.40
C ALA A 870 9.47 -0.70 15.55
N PRO A 871 10.48 -0.16 16.26
CA PRO A 871 11.05 -0.83 17.43
C PRO A 871 10.01 -1.07 18.54
N ILE A 872 9.06 -0.15 18.73
CA ILE A 872 8.04 -0.25 19.77
C ILE A 872 6.97 -1.28 19.38
N GLN A 873 6.35 -1.09 18.22
CA GLN A 873 5.26 -1.94 17.75
C GLN A 873 5.73 -3.35 17.40
N GLY A 874 6.92 -3.48 16.81
CA GLY A 874 7.50 -4.77 16.47
C GLY A 874 7.93 -5.54 17.70
N SER A 875 8.48 -4.88 18.72
CA SER A 875 8.76 -5.56 19.99
C SER A 875 7.47 -6.04 20.67
N ALA A 876 6.38 -5.27 20.61
CA ALA A 876 5.09 -5.72 21.13
C ALA A 876 4.59 -6.97 20.39
N ALA A 877 4.68 -6.97 19.05
CA ALA A 877 4.33 -8.12 18.24
C ALA A 877 5.17 -9.36 18.60
N ASP A 878 6.50 -9.21 18.70
CA ASP A 878 7.41 -10.30 19.03
C ASP A 878 7.08 -10.89 20.42
N ILE A 879 6.82 -10.05 21.42
CA ILE A 879 6.41 -10.49 22.77
C ILE A 879 5.11 -11.30 22.73
N ILE A 880 4.11 -10.85 21.97
CA ILE A 880 2.84 -11.57 21.83
C ILE A 880 3.07 -12.94 21.16
N LYS A 881 3.88 -13.01 20.10
CA LYS A 881 4.22 -14.27 19.42
C LYS A 881 4.91 -15.27 20.34
N VAL A 882 5.84 -14.79 21.17
CA VAL A 882 6.51 -15.61 22.20
C VAL A 882 5.49 -16.12 23.22
N ALA A 883 4.62 -15.25 23.75
CA ALA A 883 3.58 -15.63 24.69
C ALA A 883 2.64 -16.70 24.12
N MET A 884 2.18 -16.52 22.88
CA MET A 884 1.32 -17.48 22.18
C MET A 884 1.97 -18.87 22.10
N SER A 885 3.26 -18.91 21.75
CA SER A 885 4.03 -20.15 21.65
C SER A 885 4.21 -20.84 23.00
N LEU A 886 4.55 -20.09 24.06
CA LEU A 886 4.70 -20.60 25.42
C LEU A 886 3.38 -21.14 25.99
N ILE A 887 2.28 -20.40 25.78
CA ILE A 887 0.93 -20.82 26.18
C ILE A 887 0.58 -22.12 25.47
N TYR A 888 0.71 -22.17 24.14
CA TYR A 888 0.41 -23.36 23.35
C TYR A 888 1.20 -24.59 23.84
N GLN A 889 2.50 -24.45 24.07
CA GLN A 889 3.33 -25.54 24.61
C GLN A 889 2.84 -26.03 25.97
N ARG A 890 2.42 -25.13 26.87
CA ARG A 890 1.86 -25.51 28.17
C ARG A 890 0.49 -26.16 28.06
N LEU A 891 -0.38 -25.72 27.15
CA LEU A 891 -1.66 -26.38 26.89
C LEU A 891 -1.44 -27.82 26.42
N GLN A 892 -0.52 -28.04 25.48
CA GLN A 892 -0.17 -29.38 25.00
C GLN A 892 0.45 -30.25 26.10
N SER A 893 1.44 -29.72 26.83
CA SER A 893 2.17 -30.48 27.85
C SER A 893 1.30 -30.90 29.05
N ASN A 894 0.26 -30.11 29.36
CA ASN A 894 -0.71 -30.42 30.41
C ASN A 894 -1.95 -31.15 29.88
N ASN A 895 -2.00 -31.45 28.58
CA ASN A 895 -3.12 -32.11 27.90
C ASN A 895 -4.47 -31.42 28.17
N LEU A 896 -4.47 -30.08 28.13
CA LEU A 896 -5.63 -29.24 28.39
C LEU A 896 -6.51 -29.15 27.14
N LYS A 897 -7.83 -29.05 27.35
CA LYS A 897 -8.83 -29.00 26.28
C LYS A 897 -9.20 -27.58 25.87
N ALA A 898 -8.81 -26.58 26.65
CA ALA A 898 -8.97 -25.18 26.29
C ALA A 898 -8.33 -24.87 24.93
N LYS A 899 -8.97 -23.97 24.19
CA LYS A 899 -8.58 -23.61 22.82
C LYS A 899 -8.29 -22.12 22.75
N MET A 900 -7.12 -21.76 22.23
CA MET A 900 -6.89 -20.40 21.75
C MET A 900 -7.66 -20.24 20.44
N ILE A 901 -8.49 -19.21 20.35
CA ILE A 901 -9.46 -19.03 19.24
C ILE A 901 -9.22 -17.77 18.43
N LEU A 902 -8.71 -16.69 19.04
CA LEU A 902 -8.42 -15.43 18.34
C LEU A 902 -7.22 -14.70 18.94
N GLN A 903 -6.51 -13.98 18.07
CA GLN A 903 -5.52 -12.97 18.43
C GLN A 903 -5.96 -11.66 17.78
N VAL A 904 -6.21 -10.62 18.57
CA VAL A 904 -6.66 -9.31 18.08
C VAL A 904 -5.87 -8.22 18.78
N HIS A 905 -5.13 -7.41 18.03
CA HIS A 905 -4.22 -6.40 18.58
C HIS A 905 -3.24 -6.97 19.61
N ASP A 906 -3.45 -6.70 20.90
CA ASP A 906 -2.60 -7.13 22.01
C ASP A 906 -3.35 -8.12 22.94
N GLU A 907 -4.52 -8.60 22.49
CA GLU A 907 -5.48 -9.48 23.18
C GLU A 907 -5.43 -10.93 22.64
N LEU A 908 -5.44 -11.88 23.56
CA LEU A 908 -5.54 -13.32 23.31
C LEU A 908 -6.87 -13.85 23.86
N ASN A 909 -7.62 -14.55 23.01
CA ASN A 909 -8.96 -15.05 23.35
C ASN A 909 -9.00 -16.57 23.32
N PHE A 910 -9.76 -17.14 24.26
CA PHE A 910 -9.84 -18.58 24.48
C PHE A 910 -11.28 -19.04 24.70
N SER A 911 -11.55 -20.27 24.26
CA SER A 911 -12.71 -21.05 24.69
C SER A 911 -12.25 -22.09 25.70
N VAL A 912 -12.74 -22.00 26.93
CA VAL A 912 -12.19 -22.75 28.07
C VAL A 912 -13.28 -23.59 28.73
N PRO A 913 -13.10 -24.92 28.87
CA PRO A 913 -14.00 -25.75 29.67
C PRO A 913 -14.03 -25.28 31.13
N GLU A 914 -15.21 -25.28 31.76
CA GLU A 914 -15.39 -24.81 33.13
C GLU A 914 -14.38 -25.44 34.13
N ALA A 915 -14.08 -26.73 33.96
CA ALA A 915 -13.16 -27.46 34.81
C ALA A 915 -11.69 -27.00 34.70
N GLU A 916 -11.32 -26.27 33.65
CA GLU A 916 -9.96 -25.80 33.36
C GLU A 916 -9.77 -24.30 33.65
N LYS A 917 -10.80 -23.60 34.12
CA LYS A 917 -10.80 -22.14 34.33
C LYS A 917 -9.58 -21.62 35.08
N GLU A 918 -9.34 -22.15 36.28
CA GLU A 918 -8.25 -21.68 37.16
C GLU A 918 -6.85 -21.95 36.57
N ILE A 919 -6.65 -23.14 35.99
CA ILE A 919 -5.35 -23.52 35.43
C ILE A 919 -5.04 -22.74 34.16
N ILE A 920 -6.04 -22.46 33.31
CA ILE A 920 -5.86 -21.66 32.10
C ILE A 920 -5.55 -20.22 32.43
N GLN A 921 -6.31 -19.61 33.35
CA GLN A 921 -6.02 -18.25 33.80
C GLN A 921 -4.59 -18.14 34.30
N LYS A 922 -4.15 -19.08 35.14
CA LYS A 922 -2.78 -19.10 35.65
C LYS A 922 -1.74 -19.22 34.51
N ILE A 923 -1.91 -20.17 33.61
CA ILE A 923 -0.98 -20.40 32.50
C ILE A 923 -0.88 -19.17 31.60
N VAL A 924 -2.01 -18.62 31.17
CA VAL A 924 -2.03 -17.51 30.22
C VAL A 924 -1.38 -16.27 30.82
N ILE A 925 -1.74 -15.89 32.05
CA ILE A 925 -1.15 -14.73 32.71
C ILE A 925 0.34 -14.92 32.98
N GLU A 926 0.75 -16.09 33.51
CA GLU A 926 2.17 -16.37 33.76
C GLU A 926 3.01 -16.28 32.49
N GLU A 927 2.57 -16.89 31.39
CA GLU A 927 3.35 -16.91 30.14
C GLU A 927 3.32 -15.57 29.40
N MET A 928 2.21 -14.82 29.45
CA MET A 928 2.17 -13.45 28.92
C MET A 928 3.13 -12.53 29.68
N GLU A 929 3.08 -12.53 31.01
CA GLU A 929 3.94 -11.65 31.82
C GLU A 929 5.42 -12.07 31.79
N ARG A 930 5.71 -13.35 31.51
CA ARG A 930 7.08 -13.89 31.42
C ARG A 930 7.64 -13.92 29.99
N ALA A 931 6.85 -13.62 28.97
CA ALA A 931 7.26 -13.69 27.57
C ALA A 931 8.56 -12.93 27.28
N TYR A 932 8.79 -11.81 27.97
CA TYR A 932 10.08 -11.13 27.96
C TYR A 932 10.34 -10.38 29.28
N ARG A 933 11.57 -10.48 29.80
CA ARG A 933 11.98 -9.81 31.05
C ARG A 933 12.43 -8.38 30.78
N MET A 934 11.49 -7.43 30.88
CA MET A 934 11.75 -5.99 30.76
C MET A 934 12.16 -5.34 32.09
N LEU A 935 12.63 -4.08 32.02
CA LEU A 935 12.85 -3.22 33.19
C LEU A 935 11.54 -2.87 33.90
N VAL A 936 10.48 -2.65 33.12
CA VAL A 936 9.11 -2.52 33.61
C VAL A 936 8.41 -3.85 33.38
N PRO A 937 7.89 -4.53 34.42
CA PRO A 937 7.20 -5.80 34.24
C PRO A 937 6.08 -5.70 33.20
N LEU A 938 5.97 -6.71 32.33
CA LEU A 938 4.76 -6.91 31.54
C LEU A 938 3.59 -7.20 32.49
N LYS A 939 2.41 -6.72 32.13
CA LYS A 939 1.18 -6.99 32.87
C LYS A 939 0.08 -7.36 31.88
N ALA A 940 -0.68 -8.40 32.19
CA ALA A 940 -1.87 -8.77 31.46
C ALA A 940 -3.12 -8.58 32.33
N ASP A 941 -4.12 -7.87 31.82
CA ASP A 941 -5.45 -7.85 32.41
C ASP A 941 -6.30 -8.96 31.76
N PHE A 942 -7.31 -9.46 32.47
CA PHE A 942 -8.15 -10.54 31.96
C PHE A 942 -9.59 -10.43 32.41
N GLY A 943 -10.47 -11.08 31.66
CA GLY A 943 -11.89 -11.20 31.98
C GLY A 943 -12.50 -12.51 31.50
N TRP A 944 -13.64 -12.83 32.10
CA TRP A 944 -14.43 -14.03 31.85
C TRP A 944 -15.84 -13.63 31.47
N GLY A 945 -16.43 -14.32 30.51
CA GLY A 945 -17.79 -14.01 30.07
C GLY A 945 -18.41 -15.09 29.21
N LYS A 946 -19.70 -14.96 28.93
CA LYS A 946 -20.41 -15.87 28.02
C LYS A 946 -20.13 -15.58 26.55
N ASN A 947 -19.55 -14.43 26.27
CA ASN A 947 -19.20 -13.96 24.95
C ASN A 947 -17.97 -13.04 25.06
N TRP A 948 -17.40 -12.67 23.91
CA TRP A 948 -16.22 -11.83 23.87
C TRP A 948 -16.44 -10.46 24.50
N LEU A 949 -17.62 -9.84 24.34
CA LEU A 949 -17.90 -8.53 24.94
C LEU A 949 -17.88 -8.57 26.47
N GLU A 950 -18.43 -9.61 27.10
CA GLU A 950 -18.43 -9.74 28.56
C GLU A 950 -17.03 -10.04 29.13
N ALA A 951 -16.21 -10.77 28.37
CA ALA A 951 -14.85 -11.11 28.77
C ALA A 951 -13.85 -9.97 28.56
N HIS A 952 -14.12 -9.06 27.62
CA HIS A 952 -13.31 -7.88 27.31
C HIS A 952 -13.65 -6.70 28.22
#